data_AF-A0A420I4K5-F1
#
_entry.id   AF-A0A420I4K5-F1
#
_cell.length_a   1.000
_cell.length_b   1.000
_cell.length_c   1.000
_cell.angle_alpha   90.00
_cell.angle_beta   90.00
_cell.angle_gamma   90.00
#
_symmetry.space_group_name_H-M   'P 1'
#
loop_
_entity.id
_entity.type
_entity.pdbx_description
1 polymer ?
#
loop_
_entity_poly.entity_id
_entity_poly.type
_entity_poly.pdbx_seq_one_letter_code
_entity_poly.pdbx_strand_id
1 'polypeptide(L)'
;MSQQFPPMAPYPEEEDWKAHIPPAEWEVCLDSWIAIGGAHLDLSDSAFERISLKDESLSAFITTFVANSSSRDKNTEEHRPLGGDYSKLKLLRKLCFLLSCRLFENKVTTPMALLSWKFLSNASKVYGRNNTSKLYSLAQLNHCSTLEASIMSLKSSLIKEMEAGINGNLNEVELQLKKLNLLLYACPEIAHFFMAGSDYLDVLINGYKIMNPPLRKVIVSNIYLCLMGLTKGKKPNFSLLVDQLYSLKAAAEAHRDSISNANDSLVPELVTITPILKKLEQRVSIEENRSGRAKNILSSLQSFRKPGKSQRHQRLVKRKIDKGKNKVVDEYDHRFDLEEQSHVQRLSLISQVQELLPDLGSGFISNVLKEYDNNVEVVISHILEGTLPRHLEELERTEQLKNFPKTTSNEELKAHKTYSTLPARHNVFDDDKFDRGEIDASRIHFGHRDSSQTVKSLLDDRSSALKKEAIFSALVAFDLDDDERDDTYDFADVGGTVDTTNPEDDLEAHTNNQSQIIFNETLFRAYKMNPEVFKRDGVIRRGKERERLRQQVGLTDEVIEGWALLLSRDPKLQRQLEARFDGPGATLRKVVVPSWKNHEFKDTDNELPSEPEIKNRINHARDDLKPLGAENNKERDTRTARRGRLNTKGPRANHNRKNQRAKKVAKGFSGPES
;
A
#
# COMPACT_ATOMS: atom_id res chain seq x y z
N MET A 1 53.43 29.24 -7.80
CA MET A 1 52.30 29.58 -6.92
C MET A 1 51.55 28.30 -6.61
N SER A 2 51.40 27.95 -5.34
CA SER A 2 50.57 26.81 -4.92
C SER A 2 49.14 27.08 -5.36
N GLN A 3 48.64 26.32 -6.34
CA GLN A 3 47.22 26.32 -6.68
C GLN A 3 46.46 25.87 -5.43
N GLN A 4 45.81 26.80 -4.75
CA GLN A 4 44.94 26.54 -3.62
C GLN A 4 43.56 27.04 -4.02
N PHE A 5 42.59 26.12 -4.05
CA PHE A 5 41.21 26.46 -4.35
C PHE A 5 40.53 27.13 -3.15
N PRO A 6 39.50 27.94 -3.38
CA PRO A 6 38.69 28.47 -2.28
C PRO A 6 38.02 27.33 -1.52
N PRO A 7 37.89 27.42 -0.19
CA PRO A 7 37.26 26.38 0.61
C PRO A 7 35.79 26.22 0.22
N MET A 8 35.34 24.97 0.18
CA MET A 8 33.97 24.61 -0.17
C MET A 8 33.09 24.66 1.08
N ALA A 9 32.12 25.58 1.11
CA ALA A 9 31.15 25.64 2.21
C ALA A 9 30.33 24.34 2.26
N PRO A 10 30.03 23.79 3.46
CA PRO A 10 29.20 22.60 3.60
C PRO A 10 27.80 22.84 3.05
N TYR A 11 27.14 21.78 2.57
CA TYR A 11 25.80 21.90 2.04
C TYR A 11 24.81 22.10 3.20
N PRO A 12 24.03 23.19 3.22
CA PRO A 12 23.18 23.53 4.35
C PRO A 12 22.00 22.57 4.49
N GLU A 13 21.46 22.46 5.70
CA GLU A 13 20.21 21.73 5.95
C GLU A 13 19.03 22.47 5.31
N GLU A 14 18.01 21.70 4.88
CA GLU A 14 16.91 22.26 4.08
C GLU A 14 16.10 23.33 4.83
N GLU A 15 16.04 23.21 6.15
CA GLU A 15 15.36 24.16 7.04
C GLU A 15 16.12 25.49 7.12
N ASP A 16 17.45 25.42 7.23
CA ASP A 16 18.31 26.60 7.40
C ASP A 16 18.38 27.47 6.14
N TRP A 17 18.60 26.89 4.97
CA TRP A 17 18.81 27.71 3.78
C TRP A 17 17.49 28.27 3.21
N LYS A 18 16.37 27.56 3.36
CA LYS A 18 15.06 28.10 2.94
C LYS A 18 14.66 29.33 3.76
N ALA A 19 15.07 29.39 5.03
CA ALA A 19 14.78 30.52 5.90
C ALA A 19 15.72 31.71 5.65
N HIS A 20 16.97 31.46 5.23
CA HIS A 20 18.03 32.46 5.25
C HIS A 20 18.62 32.83 3.88
N ILE A 21 18.42 32.03 2.83
CA ILE A 21 19.04 32.23 1.52
C ILE A 21 17.96 32.51 0.46
N PRO A 22 17.96 33.71 -0.16
CA PRO A 22 17.09 34.02 -1.29
C PRO A 22 17.30 33.07 -2.48
N PRO A 23 16.27 32.77 -3.29
CA PRO A 23 16.39 31.84 -4.42
C PRO A 23 17.49 32.22 -5.43
N ALA A 24 17.73 33.51 -5.66
CA ALA A 24 18.78 33.98 -6.56
C ALA A 24 20.19 33.73 -6.01
N GLU A 25 20.39 33.89 -4.70
CA GLU A 25 21.67 33.61 -4.04
C GLU A 25 21.93 32.10 -3.97
N TRP A 26 20.87 31.31 -3.79
CA TRP A 26 20.94 29.85 -3.84
C TRP A 26 21.45 29.33 -5.18
N GLU A 27 21.00 29.91 -6.30
CA GLU A 27 21.51 29.58 -7.64
C GLU A 27 23.01 29.88 -7.77
N VAL A 28 23.47 31.00 -7.22
CA VAL A 28 24.89 31.37 -7.21
C VAL A 28 25.71 30.41 -6.35
N CYS A 29 25.16 29.95 -5.21
CA CYS A 29 25.79 28.91 -4.38
C CYS A 29 25.93 27.60 -5.17
N LEU A 30 24.87 27.17 -5.87
CA LEU A 30 24.91 25.98 -6.72
C LEU A 30 25.97 26.09 -7.82
N ASP A 31 26.03 27.23 -8.52
CA ASP A 31 27.03 27.47 -9.57
C ASP A 31 28.45 27.48 -8.99
N SER A 32 28.64 28.07 -7.82
CA SER A 32 29.94 28.10 -7.12
C SER A 32 30.40 26.70 -6.73
N TRP A 33 29.51 25.88 -6.16
CA TRP A 33 29.83 24.49 -5.82
C TRP A 33 30.11 23.63 -7.06
N ILE A 34 29.37 23.84 -8.15
CA ILE A 34 29.60 23.16 -9.43
C ILE A 34 30.96 23.55 -10.00
N ALA A 35 31.30 24.84 -10.00
CA ALA A 35 32.57 25.33 -10.52
C ALA A 35 33.77 24.82 -9.72
N ILE A 36 33.72 24.91 -8.38
CA ILE A 36 34.79 24.42 -7.49
C ILE A 36 34.92 22.90 -7.61
N GLY A 37 33.80 22.16 -7.53
CA GLY A 37 33.80 20.71 -7.66
C GLY A 37 34.32 20.23 -9.02
N GLY A 38 33.97 20.94 -10.11
CA GLY A 38 34.53 20.72 -11.43
C GLY A 38 36.04 20.96 -11.49
N ALA A 39 36.52 22.07 -10.93
CA ALA A 39 37.94 22.39 -10.88
C ALA A 39 38.77 21.33 -10.13
N HIS A 40 38.24 20.77 -9.03
CA HIS A 40 38.88 19.63 -8.36
C HIS A 40 38.89 18.36 -9.22
N LEU A 41 37.87 18.10 -10.03
CA LEU A 41 37.85 16.97 -10.97
C LEU A 41 38.79 17.15 -12.17
N ASP A 42 39.05 18.38 -12.58
CA ASP A 42 39.91 18.67 -13.74
C ASP A 42 41.41 18.66 -13.40
N LEU A 43 41.78 18.61 -12.12
CA LEU A 43 43.18 18.46 -11.69
C LEU A 43 43.81 17.18 -12.28
N SER A 44 45.12 17.19 -12.53
CA SER A 44 45.89 15.96 -12.75
C SER A 44 45.97 15.12 -11.46
N ASP A 45 46.29 13.83 -11.58
CA ASP A 45 46.31 12.93 -10.41
C ASP A 45 47.29 13.40 -9.32
N SER A 46 48.49 13.83 -9.70
CA SER A 46 49.48 14.36 -8.76
C SER A 46 49.05 15.67 -8.10
N ALA A 47 48.33 16.53 -8.83
CA ALA A 47 47.80 17.77 -8.28
C ALA A 47 46.61 17.50 -7.33
N PHE A 48 45.74 16.55 -7.69
CA PHE A 48 44.61 16.11 -6.88
C PHE A 48 45.05 15.56 -5.53
N GLU A 49 46.12 14.75 -5.51
CA GLU A 49 46.70 14.21 -4.28
C GLU A 49 47.24 15.31 -3.35
N ARG A 50 47.88 16.32 -3.93
CA ARG A 50 48.47 17.41 -3.14
C ARG A 50 47.43 18.38 -2.61
N ILE A 51 46.36 18.64 -3.37
CA ILE A 51 45.38 19.69 -3.11
C ILE A 51 44.10 19.07 -2.50
N SER A 52 43.37 18.28 -3.27
CA SER A 52 42.02 17.79 -2.91
C SER A 52 42.00 16.80 -1.75
N LEU A 53 43.00 15.93 -1.61
CA LEU A 53 43.03 14.96 -0.49
C LEU A 53 43.23 15.62 0.88
N LYS A 54 43.90 16.78 0.89
CA LYS A 54 44.16 17.55 2.12
C LYS A 54 43.05 18.56 2.41
N ASP A 55 42.10 18.72 1.48
CA ASP A 55 41.02 19.67 1.62
C ASP A 55 39.88 19.07 2.45
N GLU A 56 39.87 19.44 3.73
CA GLU A 56 38.81 19.05 4.66
C GLU A 56 37.45 19.59 4.22
N SER A 57 37.41 20.79 3.61
CA SER A 57 36.18 21.46 3.19
C SER A 57 35.47 20.71 2.07
N LEU A 58 36.23 20.13 1.12
CA LEU A 58 35.70 19.28 0.06
C LEU A 58 35.01 18.03 0.63
N SER A 59 35.66 17.38 1.60
CA SER A 59 35.09 16.18 2.23
C SER A 59 33.87 16.49 3.09
N ALA A 60 33.87 17.61 3.82
CA ALA A 60 32.74 18.12 4.59
C ALA A 60 31.54 18.46 3.70
N PHE A 61 31.78 19.10 2.54
CA PHE A 61 30.74 19.36 1.56
C PHE A 61 30.12 18.08 0.99
N ILE A 62 30.93 17.13 0.52
CA ILE A 62 30.42 15.88 -0.07
C ILE A 62 29.59 15.10 0.97
N THR A 63 30.06 15.02 2.22
CA THR A 63 29.36 14.31 3.28
C THR A 63 28.03 14.95 3.65
N THR A 64 27.99 16.28 3.83
CA THR A 64 26.76 17.03 4.13
C THR A 64 25.78 17.00 2.96
N PHE A 65 26.24 17.17 1.72
CA PHE A 65 25.41 17.08 0.52
C PHE A 65 24.71 15.73 0.41
N VAL A 66 25.45 14.63 0.61
CA VAL A 66 24.90 13.27 0.53
C VAL A 66 23.96 12.96 1.71
N ALA A 67 24.23 13.48 2.91
CA ALA A 67 23.35 13.32 4.07
C ALA A 67 22.02 14.08 3.90
N ASN A 68 22.05 15.31 3.41
CA ASN A 68 20.84 16.11 3.21
C ASN A 68 20.03 15.57 2.03
N SER A 69 20.71 15.13 0.96
CA SER A 69 20.07 14.47 -0.18
C SER A 69 19.43 13.12 0.19
N SER A 70 19.96 12.39 1.18
CA SER A 70 19.37 11.14 1.64
C SER A 70 18.19 11.35 2.59
N SER A 71 18.08 12.49 3.25
CA SER A 71 17.00 12.77 4.21
C SER A 71 15.69 13.22 3.54
N ARG A 72 15.72 13.61 2.26
CA ARG A 72 14.49 13.87 1.47
C ARG A 72 13.62 12.62 1.42
N ASP A 73 12.41 12.73 1.99
CA ASP A 73 11.38 11.71 1.91
C ASP A 73 10.58 11.82 0.62
N LYS A 74 10.19 10.66 0.08
CA LYS A 74 9.40 10.55 -1.15
C LYS A 74 7.93 10.95 -0.96
N ASN A 75 7.48 11.13 0.28
CA ASN A 75 6.10 11.50 0.59
C ASN A 75 5.84 13.01 0.35
N THR A 76 6.88 13.77 0.03
CA THR A 76 6.81 15.20 -0.31
C THR A 76 6.91 15.41 -1.83
N GLU A 77 6.45 14.47 -2.66
CA GLU A 77 6.41 14.64 -4.12
C GLU A 77 5.25 15.54 -4.59
N GLU A 78 4.28 15.85 -3.72
CA GLU A 78 3.27 16.89 -3.99
C GLU A 78 3.81 18.33 -3.84
N HIS A 79 5.04 18.49 -3.34
CA HIS A 79 5.77 19.74 -3.40
C HIS A 79 6.99 19.57 -4.28
N ARG A 80 6.84 19.97 -5.55
CA ARG A 80 7.94 20.41 -6.44
C ARG A 80 9.01 21.08 -5.56
N PRO A 81 10.32 20.75 -5.69
CA PRO A 81 11.34 21.42 -4.90
C PRO A 81 11.25 22.92 -5.17
N LEU A 82 10.73 23.66 -4.19
CA LEU A 82 10.44 25.08 -4.30
C LEU A 82 11.73 25.87 -4.01
N GLY A 83 12.79 25.57 -4.77
CA GLY A 83 14.07 26.27 -4.70
C GLY A 83 15.20 25.48 -5.36
N GLY A 84 15.76 26.03 -6.44
CA GLY A 84 16.90 25.46 -7.16
C GLY A 84 16.56 24.92 -8.56
N ASP A 85 17.40 25.25 -9.55
CA ASP A 85 17.41 24.61 -10.85
C ASP A 85 17.72 23.11 -10.68
N TYR A 86 16.71 22.29 -10.97
CA TYR A 86 16.80 20.84 -10.85
C TYR A 86 17.93 20.24 -11.71
N SER A 87 18.30 20.91 -12.80
CA SER A 87 19.42 20.50 -13.64
C SER A 87 20.77 20.68 -12.93
N LYS A 88 20.95 21.79 -12.19
CA LYS A 88 22.15 22.06 -11.39
C LYS A 88 22.29 21.09 -10.22
N LEU A 89 21.20 20.78 -9.52
CA LEU A 89 21.20 19.77 -8.45
C LEU A 89 21.56 18.37 -8.97
N LYS A 90 21.10 18.00 -10.17
CA LYS A 90 21.51 16.76 -10.85
C LYS A 90 23.00 16.77 -11.18
N LEU A 91 23.51 17.88 -11.70
CA LEU A 91 24.92 18.05 -12.02
C LEU A 91 25.78 17.95 -10.76
N LEU A 92 25.38 18.63 -9.68
CA LEU A 92 26.06 18.59 -8.39
C LEU A 92 26.10 17.18 -7.82
N ARG A 93 24.97 16.44 -7.87
CA ARG A 93 24.92 15.02 -7.48
C ARG A 93 25.89 14.17 -8.30
N LYS A 94 26.00 14.41 -9.61
CA LYS A 94 26.96 13.71 -10.48
C LYS A 94 28.41 14.07 -10.09
N LEU A 95 28.70 15.34 -9.84
CA LEU A 95 30.02 15.82 -9.43
C LEU A 95 30.45 15.20 -8.10
N CYS A 96 29.60 15.24 -7.07
CA CYS A 96 29.88 14.63 -5.77
C CYS A 96 30.16 13.12 -5.89
N PHE A 97 29.44 12.41 -6.77
CA PHE A 97 29.70 11.00 -7.04
C PHE A 97 31.06 10.77 -7.69
N LEU A 98 31.42 11.54 -8.71
CA LEU A 98 32.71 11.43 -9.40
C LEU A 98 33.87 11.80 -8.48
N LEU A 99 33.73 12.87 -7.69
CA LEU A 99 34.71 13.25 -6.68
C LEU A 99 34.89 12.15 -5.63
N SER A 100 33.80 11.54 -5.17
CA SER A 100 33.86 10.41 -4.24
C SER A 100 34.58 9.21 -4.85
N CYS A 101 34.31 8.88 -6.13
CA CYS A 101 35.04 7.83 -6.84
C CYS A 101 36.55 8.15 -6.89
N ARG A 102 36.91 9.37 -7.29
CA ARG A 102 38.31 9.79 -7.43
C ARG A 102 39.06 9.80 -6.10
N LEU A 103 38.39 10.22 -5.02
CA LEU A 103 38.94 10.14 -3.67
C LEU A 103 39.20 8.67 -3.28
N PHE A 104 38.25 7.76 -3.55
CA PHE A 104 38.41 6.33 -3.22
C PHE A 104 39.37 5.57 -4.12
N GLU A 105 39.66 6.06 -5.33
CA GLU A 105 40.67 5.48 -6.22
C GLU A 105 42.10 5.69 -5.70
N ASN A 106 42.30 6.65 -4.80
CA ASN A 106 43.59 6.88 -4.17
C ASN A 106 44.00 5.71 -3.25
N LYS A 107 45.27 5.31 -3.30
CA LYS A 107 45.80 4.20 -2.49
C LYS A 107 46.41 4.63 -1.16
N VAL A 108 46.71 5.91 -1.00
CA VAL A 108 47.52 6.42 0.12
C VAL A 108 46.66 6.84 1.29
N THR A 109 45.71 7.75 1.09
CA THR A 109 44.87 8.29 2.17
C THR A 109 43.58 8.84 1.60
N THR A 110 42.48 8.63 2.32
CA THR A 110 41.16 9.19 2.04
C THR A 110 40.56 9.74 3.34
N PRO A 111 39.81 10.86 3.30
CA PRO A 111 39.11 11.37 4.47
C PRO A 111 38.20 10.33 5.13
N MET A 112 38.39 10.10 6.45
CA MET A 112 37.67 9.06 7.20
C MET A 112 36.14 9.25 7.17
N ALA A 113 35.66 10.48 7.06
CA ALA A 113 34.23 10.79 7.02
C ALA A 113 33.53 10.12 5.81
N LEU A 114 34.22 9.99 4.68
CA LEU A 114 33.71 9.34 3.47
C LEU A 114 33.78 7.80 3.56
N LEU A 115 34.73 7.26 4.33
CA LEU A 115 34.84 5.81 4.59
C LEU A 115 33.86 5.32 5.67
N SER A 116 33.03 6.21 6.21
CA SER A 116 32.04 5.85 7.22
C SER A 116 30.88 5.05 6.61
N TRP A 117 30.36 4.07 7.37
CA TRP A 117 29.16 3.33 6.98
C TRP A 117 27.94 4.27 6.82
N LYS A 118 27.89 5.38 7.56
CA LYS A 118 26.85 6.41 7.47
C LYS A 118 26.87 7.08 6.10
N PHE A 119 28.04 7.47 5.59
CA PHE A 119 28.18 8.01 4.25
C PHE A 119 27.73 7.00 3.19
N LEU A 120 28.19 5.75 3.26
CA LEU A 120 27.84 4.71 2.28
C LEU A 120 26.35 4.36 2.27
N SER A 121 25.71 4.33 3.45
CA SER A 121 24.26 4.12 3.54
C SER A 121 23.47 5.29 2.95
N ASN A 122 23.88 6.54 3.21
CA ASN A 122 23.28 7.71 2.57
C ASN A 122 23.50 7.69 1.04
N ALA A 123 24.71 7.34 0.60
CA ALA A 123 25.07 7.17 -0.80
C ALA A 123 24.21 6.09 -1.48
N SER A 124 23.77 5.05 -0.76
CA SER A 124 22.86 4.02 -1.31
C SER A 124 21.48 4.57 -1.67
N LYS A 125 20.93 5.48 -0.86
CA LYS A 125 19.66 6.18 -1.14
C LYS A 125 19.85 7.21 -2.25
N VAL A 126 20.96 7.96 -2.22
CA VAL A 126 21.24 9.03 -3.18
C VAL A 126 21.66 8.50 -4.53
N TYR A 127 22.65 7.63 -4.67
CA TYR A 127 23.19 7.22 -5.98
C TYR A 127 22.58 5.92 -6.52
N GLY A 128 21.86 5.18 -5.70
CA GLY A 128 21.28 3.89 -6.05
C GLY A 128 22.30 2.74 -6.07
N ARG A 129 21.79 1.52 -6.23
CA ARG A 129 22.54 0.27 -6.02
C ARG A 129 23.87 0.16 -6.79
N ASN A 130 23.87 0.40 -8.10
CA ASN A 130 25.04 0.14 -8.94
C ASN A 130 26.21 1.09 -8.61
N ASN A 131 25.88 2.37 -8.44
CA ASN A 131 26.87 3.41 -8.15
C ASN A 131 27.46 3.26 -6.75
N THR A 132 26.63 2.95 -5.75
CA THR A 132 27.12 2.67 -4.39
C THR A 132 27.93 1.40 -4.34
N SER A 133 27.56 0.36 -5.09
CA SER A 133 28.38 -0.85 -5.20
C SER A 133 29.76 -0.55 -5.81
N LYS A 134 29.86 0.40 -6.76
CA LYS A 134 31.14 0.86 -7.30
C LYS A 134 31.98 1.55 -6.22
N LEU A 135 31.40 2.51 -5.49
CA LEU A 135 32.08 3.21 -4.38
C LEU A 135 32.57 2.24 -3.31
N TYR A 136 31.71 1.29 -2.90
CA TYR A 136 32.08 0.25 -1.94
C TYR A 136 33.24 -0.61 -2.46
N SER A 137 33.20 -1.02 -3.73
CA SER A 137 34.29 -1.84 -4.30
C SER A 137 35.63 -1.12 -4.35
N LEU A 138 35.64 0.20 -4.59
CA LEU A 138 36.85 1.03 -4.55
C LEU A 138 37.37 1.16 -3.12
N ALA A 139 36.47 1.47 -2.17
CA ALA A 139 36.82 1.56 -0.76
C ALA A 139 37.33 0.23 -0.20
N GLN A 140 36.73 -0.90 -0.58
CA GLN A 140 37.19 -2.23 -0.19
C GLN A 140 38.57 -2.56 -0.78
N LEU A 141 38.86 -2.14 -2.01
CA LEU A 141 40.13 -2.40 -2.68
C LEU A 141 41.30 -1.62 -2.05
N ASN A 142 41.08 -0.34 -1.74
CA ASN A 142 42.14 0.58 -1.33
C ASN A 142 42.17 0.85 0.18
N HIS A 143 41.05 0.71 0.89
CA HIS A 143 40.88 1.13 2.30
C HIS A 143 40.10 0.10 3.14
N CYS A 144 40.32 -1.19 2.89
CA CYS A 144 39.63 -2.32 3.52
C CYS A 144 39.58 -2.22 5.06
N SER A 145 40.71 -1.99 5.72
CA SER A 145 40.82 -2.00 7.19
C SER A 145 40.00 -0.90 7.85
N THR A 146 40.02 0.32 7.31
CA THR A 146 39.25 1.46 7.84
C THR A 146 37.75 1.27 7.61
N LEU A 147 37.37 0.75 6.44
CA LEU A 147 35.99 0.45 6.12
C LEU A 147 35.43 -0.65 7.05
N GLU A 148 36.17 -1.73 7.23
CA GLU A 148 35.81 -2.81 8.15
C GLU A 148 35.71 -2.31 9.60
N ALA A 149 36.63 -1.45 10.05
CA ALA A 149 36.54 -0.83 11.38
C ALA A 149 35.26 0.00 11.54
N SER A 150 34.86 0.76 10.51
CA SER A 150 33.60 1.52 10.53
C SER A 150 32.38 0.61 10.62
N ILE A 151 32.33 -0.45 9.82
CA ILE A 151 31.23 -1.44 9.84
C ILE A 151 31.23 -2.23 11.16
N MET A 152 32.40 -2.55 11.71
CA MET A 152 32.54 -3.20 13.00
C MET A 152 31.98 -2.34 14.13
N SER A 153 32.27 -1.03 14.11
CA SER A 153 31.70 -0.10 15.09
C SER A 153 30.17 -0.10 15.07
N LEU A 154 29.56 -0.20 13.89
CA LEU A 154 28.11 -0.33 13.74
C LEU A 154 27.60 -1.65 14.29
N LYS A 155 28.25 -2.78 13.94
CA LYS A 155 27.87 -4.11 14.45
C LYS A 155 27.89 -4.13 15.97
N SER A 156 28.95 -3.61 16.59
CA SER A 156 29.08 -3.52 18.04
C SER A 156 28.05 -2.59 18.70
N SER A 157 27.75 -1.45 18.06
CA SER A 157 26.71 -0.52 18.56
C SER A 157 25.33 -1.18 18.55
N LEU A 158 24.97 -1.83 17.44
CA LEU A 158 23.69 -2.55 17.30
C LEU A 158 23.58 -3.69 18.31
N ILE A 159 24.65 -4.48 18.50
CA ILE A 159 24.66 -5.56 19.49
C ILE A 159 24.41 -4.99 20.89
N LYS A 160 25.19 -3.97 21.29
CA LYS A 160 25.10 -3.35 22.61
C LYS A 160 23.71 -2.76 22.88
N GLU A 161 23.16 -2.01 21.94
CA GLU A 161 21.85 -1.36 22.12
C GLU A 161 20.70 -2.38 22.14
N MET A 162 20.82 -3.47 21.38
CA MET A 162 19.81 -4.52 21.36
C MET A 162 19.89 -5.45 22.58
N GLU A 163 21.08 -5.69 23.13
CA GLU A 163 21.26 -6.38 24.42
C GLU A 163 20.71 -5.57 25.60
N ALA A 164 20.80 -4.23 25.52
CA ALA A 164 20.19 -3.34 26.52
C ALA A 164 18.65 -3.41 26.53
N GLY A 165 18.03 -3.94 25.46
CA GLY A 165 16.58 -4.16 25.37
C GLY A 165 15.80 -2.86 25.57
N ILE A 166 14.88 -2.85 26.55
CA ILE A 166 14.03 -1.69 26.88
C ILE A 166 14.86 -0.50 27.36
N ASN A 167 16.04 -0.73 27.93
CA ASN A 167 16.92 0.33 28.42
C ASN A 167 17.78 0.94 27.28
N GLY A 168 17.68 0.40 26.05
CA GLY A 168 18.39 0.88 24.87
C GLY A 168 17.59 1.91 24.06
N ASN A 169 18.29 2.61 23.16
CA ASN A 169 17.67 3.59 22.26
C ASN A 169 17.03 2.91 21.04
N LEU A 170 15.85 2.33 21.21
CA LEU A 170 15.18 1.54 20.17
C LEU A 170 14.93 2.31 18.86
N ASN A 171 14.66 3.61 18.94
CA ASN A 171 14.47 4.46 17.77
C ASN A 171 15.76 4.62 16.95
N GLU A 172 16.90 4.73 17.63
CA GLU A 172 18.21 4.82 16.97
C GLU A 172 18.56 3.47 16.32
N VAL A 173 18.32 2.35 17.00
CA VAL A 173 18.46 1.01 16.40
C VAL A 173 17.60 0.87 15.15
N GLU A 174 16.35 1.33 15.19
CA GLU A 174 15.45 1.30 14.02
C GLU A 174 16.03 2.12 12.86
N LEU A 175 16.51 3.34 13.11
CA LEU A 175 17.11 4.22 12.11
C LEU A 175 18.38 3.61 11.53
N GLN A 176 19.26 3.08 12.38
CA GLN A 176 20.51 2.44 11.97
C GLN A 176 20.25 1.18 11.13
N LEU A 177 19.30 0.33 11.54
CA LEU A 177 18.94 -0.86 10.78
C LEU A 177 18.28 -0.50 9.43
N LYS A 178 17.45 0.56 9.35
CA LYS A 178 16.91 1.05 8.07
C LYS A 178 18.03 1.47 7.12
N LYS A 179 19.00 2.24 7.61
CA LYS A 179 20.18 2.67 6.83
C LYS A 179 21.05 1.47 6.41
N LEU A 180 21.26 0.52 7.32
CA LEU A 180 21.99 -0.72 7.05
C LEU A 180 21.28 -1.57 5.98
N ASN A 181 19.95 -1.65 6.01
CA ASN A 181 19.18 -2.40 5.01
C ASN A 181 19.35 -1.83 3.61
N LEU A 182 19.37 -0.50 3.46
CA LEU A 182 19.64 0.14 2.17
C LEU A 182 21.07 -0.17 1.68
N LEU A 183 22.03 -0.14 2.61
CA LEU A 183 23.42 -0.46 2.33
C LEU A 183 23.60 -1.94 1.93
N LEU A 184 22.99 -2.89 2.65
CA LEU A 184 23.00 -4.33 2.34
C LEU A 184 22.34 -4.65 0.99
N TYR A 185 21.29 -3.90 0.63
CA TYR A 185 20.66 -4.02 -0.68
C TYR A 185 21.61 -3.60 -1.81
N ALA A 186 22.36 -2.52 -1.60
CA ALA A 186 23.34 -2.03 -2.55
C ALA A 186 24.58 -2.93 -2.63
N CYS A 187 25.11 -3.32 -1.47
CA CYS A 187 26.39 -4.03 -1.28
C CYS A 187 26.17 -5.33 -0.49
N PRO A 188 25.82 -6.44 -1.15
CA PRO A 188 25.53 -7.71 -0.48
C PRO A 188 26.74 -8.32 0.25
N GLU A 189 27.96 -7.92 -0.11
CA GLU A 189 29.20 -8.43 0.49
C GLU A 189 29.27 -8.15 2.00
N ILE A 190 28.73 -7.01 2.44
CA ILE A 190 28.64 -6.61 3.85
C ILE A 190 27.86 -7.64 4.70
N ALA A 191 26.93 -8.39 4.08
CA ALA A 191 26.20 -9.44 4.77
C ALA A 191 27.12 -10.54 5.34
N HIS A 192 28.25 -10.82 4.67
CA HIS A 192 29.23 -11.80 5.14
C HIS A 192 29.87 -11.35 6.46
N PHE A 193 30.10 -10.05 6.61
CA PHE A 193 30.66 -9.49 7.84
C PHE A 193 29.66 -9.55 9.01
N PHE A 194 28.40 -9.18 8.77
CA PHE A 194 27.37 -9.22 9.82
C PHE A 194 26.99 -10.63 10.25
N MET A 195 26.96 -11.56 9.29
CA MET A 195 26.65 -12.96 9.55
C MET A 195 27.89 -13.78 9.96
N ALA A 196 29.06 -13.15 10.09
CA ALA A 196 30.24 -13.81 10.66
C ALA A 196 30.06 -13.92 12.17
N GLY A 197 30.02 -15.15 12.68
CA GLY A 197 29.62 -15.46 14.05
C GLY A 197 28.09 -15.57 14.21
N SER A 198 27.64 -16.01 15.38
CA SER A 198 26.19 -16.06 15.72
C SER A 198 25.75 -14.87 16.58
N ASP A 199 26.69 -14.15 17.20
CA ASP A 199 26.48 -13.02 18.11
C ASP A 199 25.41 -12.02 17.64
N TYR A 200 25.55 -11.51 16.43
CA TYR A 200 24.62 -10.53 15.88
C TYR A 200 23.22 -11.12 15.67
N LEU A 201 23.15 -12.33 15.09
CA LEU A 201 21.88 -12.99 14.82
C LEU A 201 21.14 -13.35 16.11
N ASP A 202 21.87 -13.86 17.11
CA ASP A 202 21.33 -14.26 18.40
C ASP A 202 20.74 -13.05 19.14
N VAL A 203 21.41 -11.89 19.09
CA VAL A 203 20.90 -10.64 19.65
C VAL A 203 19.65 -10.14 18.92
N LEU A 204 19.60 -10.25 17.58
CA LEU A 204 18.38 -9.93 16.82
C LEU A 204 17.21 -10.84 17.21
N ILE A 205 17.45 -12.14 17.37
CA ILE A 205 16.43 -13.13 17.75
C ILE A 205 15.92 -12.88 19.17
N ASN A 206 16.83 -12.66 20.12
CA ASN A 206 16.47 -12.41 21.51
C ASN A 206 15.75 -11.08 21.68
N GLY A 207 16.25 -10.03 21.02
CA GLY A 207 15.65 -8.70 21.04
C GLY A 207 14.23 -8.69 20.47
N TYR A 208 13.96 -9.44 19.39
CA TYR A 208 12.69 -9.41 18.66
C TYR A 208 11.43 -9.58 19.53
N LYS A 209 11.50 -10.41 20.59
CA LYS A 209 10.37 -10.67 21.50
C LYS A 209 9.82 -9.40 22.17
N ILE A 210 10.71 -8.47 22.51
CA ILE A 210 10.41 -7.34 23.41
C ILE A 210 10.06 -6.07 22.62
N MET A 211 10.26 -6.07 21.29
CA MET A 211 10.28 -4.85 20.48
C MET A 211 8.94 -4.46 19.87
N ASN A 212 8.80 -3.16 19.57
CA ASN A 212 7.67 -2.57 18.88
C ASN A 212 7.50 -3.09 17.42
N PRO A 213 6.28 -3.05 16.86
CA PRO A 213 6.02 -3.52 15.49
C PRO A 213 6.87 -2.93 14.35
N PRO A 214 7.24 -1.62 14.32
CA PRO A 214 8.04 -1.07 13.22
C PRO A 214 9.47 -1.64 13.23
N LEU A 215 10.12 -1.72 14.39
CA LEU A 215 11.44 -2.32 14.52
C LEU A 215 11.43 -3.81 14.15
N ARG A 216 10.38 -4.56 14.53
CA ARG A 216 10.20 -5.96 14.11
C ARG A 216 10.25 -6.11 12.58
N LYS A 217 9.58 -5.23 11.82
CA LYS A 217 9.61 -5.24 10.34
C LYS A 217 11.02 -4.96 9.79
N VAL A 218 11.74 -4.05 10.42
CA VAL A 218 13.09 -3.67 10.01
C VAL A 218 14.10 -4.80 10.27
N ILE A 219 13.98 -5.49 11.40
CA ILE A 219 14.79 -6.68 11.75
C ILE A 219 14.52 -7.82 10.76
N VAL A 220 13.26 -8.12 10.45
CA VAL A 220 12.89 -9.14 9.45
C VAL A 220 13.49 -8.81 8.08
N SER A 221 13.44 -7.55 7.69
CA SER A 221 14.03 -7.07 6.43
C SER A 221 15.56 -7.21 6.44
N ASN A 222 16.21 -6.91 7.56
CA ASN A 222 17.65 -7.03 7.73
C ASN A 222 18.11 -8.48 7.57
N ILE A 223 17.50 -9.41 8.31
CA ILE A 223 17.86 -10.83 8.24
C ILE A 223 17.60 -11.39 6.85
N TYR A 224 16.47 -11.03 6.22
CA TYR A 224 16.22 -11.39 4.83
C TYR A 224 17.34 -10.91 3.89
N LEU A 225 17.79 -9.65 4.02
CA LEU A 225 18.86 -9.10 3.18
C LEU A 225 20.21 -9.74 3.48
N CYS A 226 20.53 -10.01 4.74
CA CYS A 226 21.76 -10.68 5.15
C CYS A 226 21.83 -12.12 4.61
N LEU A 227 20.79 -12.94 4.82
CA LEU A 227 20.73 -14.31 4.31
C LEU A 227 20.79 -14.35 2.77
N MET A 228 20.06 -13.45 2.10
CA MET A 228 20.16 -13.33 0.64
C MET A 228 21.54 -12.83 0.20
N GLY A 229 22.21 -12.00 0.99
CA GLY A 229 23.53 -11.45 0.73
C GLY A 229 24.62 -12.52 0.68
N LEU A 230 24.53 -13.54 1.55
CA LEU A 230 25.43 -14.71 1.54
C LEU A 230 25.36 -15.52 0.23
N THR A 231 24.25 -15.44 -0.49
CA THR A 231 24.07 -16.10 -1.81
C THR A 231 24.43 -15.21 -3.00
N LYS A 232 24.82 -13.95 -2.76
CA LYS A 232 25.11 -12.95 -3.79
C LYS A 232 26.57 -12.50 -3.70
N GLY A 233 27.10 -12.01 -4.81
CA GLY A 233 28.46 -11.45 -4.89
C GLY A 233 29.44 -12.37 -5.61
N LYS A 234 30.71 -11.94 -5.66
CA LYS A 234 31.78 -12.66 -6.38
C LYS A 234 32.14 -14.00 -5.73
N LYS A 235 31.93 -14.12 -4.42
CA LYS A 235 32.22 -15.33 -3.61
C LYS A 235 31.03 -15.60 -2.67
N PRO A 236 30.01 -16.35 -3.11
CA PRO A 236 28.91 -16.72 -2.23
C PRO A 236 29.39 -17.69 -1.15
N ASN A 237 28.92 -17.49 0.09
CA ASN A 237 29.31 -18.32 1.24
C ASN A 237 28.15 -19.18 1.74
N PHE A 238 27.91 -20.29 1.05
CA PHE A 238 26.86 -21.25 1.41
C PHE A 238 27.12 -22.00 2.71
N SER A 239 28.38 -22.15 3.13
CA SER A 239 28.67 -22.79 4.43
C SER A 239 28.11 -21.95 5.56
N LEU A 240 28.46 -20.65 5.56
CA LEU A 240 27.98 -19.72 6.55
C LEU A 240 26.45 -19.59 6.51
N LEU A 241 25.85 -19.58 5.31
CA LEU A 241 24.39 -19.60 5.16
C LEU A 241 23.77 -20.81 5.88
N VAL A 242 24.31 -22.01 5.65
CA VAL A 242 23.79 -23.23 6.28
C VAL A 242 23.92 -23.17 7.80
N ASP A 243 25.05 -22.67 8.32
CA ASP A 243 25.28 -22.51 9.75
C ASP A 243 24.26 -21.54 10.38
N GLN A 244 24.02 -20.39 9.75
CA GLN A 244 23.00 -19.43 10.21
C GLN A 244 21.57 -19.99 10.11
N LEU A 245 21.27 -20.80 9.09
CA LEU A 245 19.97 -21.47 8.97
C LEU A 245 19.75 -22.51 10.08
N TYR A 246 20.79 -23.21 10.53
CA TYR A 246 20.72 -24.09 11.69
C TYR A 246 20.48 -23.31 12.99
N SER A 247 21.15 -22.16 13.18
CA SER A 247 20.89 -21.27 14.33
C SER A 247 19.42 -20.81 14.35
N LEU A 248 18.89 -20.35 13.21
CA LEU A 248 17.48 -19.97 13.08
C LEU A 248 16.52 -21.13 13.40
N LYS A 249 16.85 -22.35 12.95
CA LYS A 249 16.06 -23.53 13.27
C LYS A 249 16.05 -23.80 14.77
N ALA A 250 17.22 -23.80 15.42
CA ALA A 250 17.34 -24.04 16.85
C ALA A 250 16.57 -23.00 17.67
N ALA A 251 16.65 -21.72 17.29
CA ALA A 251 15.88 -20.65 17.91
C ALA A 251 14.35 -20.82 17.74
N ALA A 252 13.91 -21.30 16.58
CA ALA A 252 12.49 -21.56 16.32
C ALA A 252 11.96 -22.76 17.15
N GLU A 253 12.76 -23.82 17.29
CA GLU A 253 12.43 -24.97 18.13
C GLU A 253 12.34 -24.57 19.60
N ALA A 254 13.34 -23.84 20.12
CA ALA A 254 13.33 -23.32 21.48
C ALA A 254 12.12 -22.41 21.76
N HIS A 255 11.70 -21.60 20.78
CA HIS A 255 10.48 -20.80 20.92
C HIS A 255 9.20 -21.66 20.91
N ARG A 256 9.14 -22.74 20.12
CA ARG A 256 7.98 -23.63 20.08
C ARG A 256 7.77 -24.35 21.41
N ASP A 257 8.86 -24.68 22.08
CA ASP A 257 8.84 -25.36 23.38
C ASP A 257 8.55 -24.36 24.52
N SER A 258 8.80 -23.07 24.32
CA SER A 258 8.36 -22.00 25.23
C SER A 258 6.88 -21.65 25.03
N ILE A 259 6.12 -21.48 26.11
CA ILE A 259 4.70 -21.09 26.13
C ILE A 259 4.55 -19.59 25.78
N SER A 260 5.10 -19.16 24.65
CA SER A 260 5.15 -17.78 24.17
C SER A 260 4.22 -17.61 22.97
N ASN A 261 3.62 -16.43 22.80
CA ASN A 261 2.74 -16.18 21.65
C ASN A 261 3.48 -16.48 20.35
N ALA A 262 2.82 -17.16 19.41
CA ALA A 262 3.41 -17.49 18.10
C ALA A 262 3.86 -16.25 17.30
N ASN A 263 3.40 -15.05 17.70
CA ASN A 263 3.77 -13.78 17.09
C ASN A 263 5.04 -13.12 17.64
N ASP A 264 5.60 -13.62 18.73
CA ASP A 264 6.81 -13.04 19.35
C ASP A 264 8.10 -13.72 18.88
N SER A 265 7.98 -14.69 17.97
CA SER A 265 9.12 -15.35 17.34
C SER A 265 9.45 -14.74 15.98
N LEU A 266 10.72 -14.37 15.80
CA LEU A 266 11.27 -13.83 14.56
C LEU A 266 11.20 -14.82 13.40
N VAL A 267 11.48 -16.10 13.62
CA VAL A 267 11.67 -17.10 12.55
C VAL A 267 10.36 -17.46 11.85
N PRO A 268 9.26 -17.76 12.57
CA PRO A 268 7.93 -17.92 11.97
C PRO A 268 7.50 -16.67 11.19
N GLU A 269 7.81 -15.47 11.69
CA GLU A 269 7.48 -14.23 10.99
C GLU A 269 8.28 -14.06 9.69
N LEU A 270 9.60 -14.26 9.75
CA LEU A 270 10.51 -14.20 8.61
C LEU A 270 10.07 -15.15 7.49
N VAL A 271 9.78 -16.41 7.82
CA VAL A 271 9.35 -17.44 6.85
C VAL A 271 7.97 -17.16 6.27
N THR A 272 7.09 -16.53 7.04
CA THR A 272 5.70 -16.28 6.63
C THR A 272 5.59 -15.02 5.74
N ILE A 273 6.24 -13.93 6.13
CA ILE A 273 6.14 -12.63 5.46
C ILE A 273 7.04 -12.57 4.22
N THR A 274 8.21 -13.22 4.25
CA THR A 274 9.20 -13.11 3.17
C THR A 274 9.24 -14.34 2.27
N PRO A 275 9.59 -14.21 0.98
CA PRO A 275 9.79 -15.35 0.08
C PRO A 275 11.18 -16.01 0.26
N ILE A 276 11.79 -15.89 1.45
CA ILE A 276 13.19 -16.28 1.69
C ILE A 276 13.46 -17.73 1.35
N LEU A 277 12.62 -18.67 1.81
CA LEU A 277 12.83 -20.11 1.60
C LEU A 277 12.86 -20.46 0.12
N LYS A 278 11.88 -19.98 -0.66
CA LYS A 278 11.79 -20.23 -2.10
C LYS A 278 12.99 -19.62 -2.85
N LYS A 279 13.42 -18.41 -2.47
CA LYS A 279 14.55 -17.75 -3.13
C LYS A 279 15.87 -18.43 -2.80
N LEU A 280 16.09 -18.85 -1.56
CA LEU A 280 17.27 -19.60 -1.16
C LEU A 280 17.30 -20.97 -1.84
N GLU A 281 16.19 -21.69 -1.89
CA GLU A 281 16.08 -22.98 -2.57
C GLU A 281 16.44 -22.90 -4.06
N GLN A 282 15.97 -21.87 -4.76
CA GLN A 282 16.32 -21.62 -6.16
C GLN A 282 17.82 -21.36 -6.34
N ARG A 283 18.47 -20.64 -5.42
CA ARG A 283 19.90 -20.31 -5.50
C ARG A 283 20.78 -21.50 -5.14
N VAL A 284 20.40 -22.25 -4.12
CA VAL A 284 21.09 -23.46 -3.64
C VAL A 284 20.95 -24.63 -4.64
N SER A 285 19.92 -24.64 -5.48
CA SER A 285 19.74 -25.65 -6.52
C SER A 285 20.58 -25.40 -7.77
N ILE A 286 21.05 -24.18 -7.99
CA ILE A 286 21.95 -23.84 -9.10
C ILE A 286 23.37 -24.33 -8.82
N GLU A 287 23.77 -24.45 -7.55
CA GLU A 287 25.08 -24.98 -7.15
C GLU A 287 24.97 -26.44 -6.70
N GLU A 288 25.23 -27.37 -7.63
CA GLU A 288 24.94 -28.81 -7.48
C GLU A 288 25.73 -29.51 -6.35
N ASN A 289 26.81 -28.94 -5.82
CA ASN A 289 27.77 -29.68 -4.97
C ASN A 289 27.70 -29.47 -3.44
N ARG A 290 26.76 -28.67 -2.90
CA ARG A 290 26.56 -28.52 -1.42
C ARG A 290 25.10 -28.55 -0.96
N SER A 291 24.19 -28.98 -1.84
CA SER A 291 22.76 -28.67 -1.82
C SER A 291 21.89 -29.48 -0.83
N GLY A 292 22.31 -30.69 -0.43
CA GLY A 292 21.45 -31.59 0.36
C GLY A 292 21.15 -31.11 1.79
N ARG A 293 22.18 -30.66 2.52
CA ARG A 293 22.02 -30.15 3.90
C ARG A 293 21.14 -28.91 3.96
N ALA A 294 21.41 -27.96 3.07
CA ALA A 294 20.62 -26.73 2.95
C ALA A 294 19.14 -27.01 2.62
N LYS A 295 18.87 -27.93 1.67
CA LYS A 295 17.49 -28.32 1.31
C LYS A 295 16.72 -28.93 2.49
N ASN A 296 17.36 -29.78 3.29
CA ASN A 296 16.74 -30.40 4.47
C ASN A 296 16.41 -29.39 5.57
N ILE A 297 17.24 -28.35 5.74
CA ILE A 297 16.98 -27.30 6.73
C ILE A 297 15.89 -26.37 6.22
N LEU A 298 15.91 -26.01 4.93
CA LEU A 298 14.87 -25.17 4.33
C LEU A 298 13.48 -25.84 4.41
N SER A 299 13.40 -27.16 4.20
CA SER A 299 12.16 -27.92 4.40
C SER A 299 11.75 -27.99 5.88
N SER A 300 12.71 -28.13 6.80
CA SER A 300 12.44 -28.04 8.24
C SER A 300 11.89 -26.66 8.62
N LEU A 301 12.49 -25.59 8.11
CA LEU A 301 12.07 -24.21 8.38
C LEU A 301 10.67 -23.89 7.82
N GLN A 302 10.26 -24.58 6.75
CA GLN A 302 8.92 -24.44 6.18
C GLN A 302 7.82 -24.89 7.15
N SER A 303 8.11 -25.80 8.07
CA SER A 303 7.16 -26.26 9.09
C SER A 303 6.79 -25.18 10.13
N PHE A 304 7.64 -24.15 10.29
CA PHE A 304 7.41 -23.03 11.22
C PHE A 304 6.56 -21.90 10.60
N ARG A 305 5.99 -22.09 9.41
CA ARG A 305 5.14 -21.09 8.76
C ARG A 305 3.83 -20.91 9.53
N LYS A 306 3.46 -19.67 9.86
CA LYS A 306 2.20 -19.36 10.56
C LYS A 306 1.00 -19.73 9.67
N PRO A 307 0.04 -20.55 10.14
CA PRO A 307 -1.18 -20.85 9.39
C PRO A 307 -2.03 -19.59 9.21
N GLY A 308 -2.66 -19.41 8.05
CA GLY A 308 -3.58 -18.29 7.76
C GLY A 308 -2.97 -17.04 7.10
N LYS A 309 -1.67 -16.77 7.27
CA LYS A 309 -0.96 -15.70 6.53
C LYS A 309 -0.23 -16.27 5.32
N SER A 310 -0.96 -16.93 4.41
CA SER A 310 -0.38 -17.37 3.14
C SER A 310 0.03 -16.17 2.28
N GLN A 311 1.09 -16.33 1.48
CA GLN A 311 1.56 -15.41 0.44
C GLN A 311 0.44 -15.10 -0.56
N ARG A 312 -0.52 -14.26 -0.22
CA ARG A 312 -1.15 -13.41 -1.22
C ARG A 312 -0.25 -12.20 -1.29
N HIS A 313 0.70 -12.24 -2.22
CA HIS A 313 1.06 -10.99 -2.88
C HIS A 313 -0.26 -10.30 -3.21
N GLN A 314 -0.45 -9.06 -2.78
CA GLN A 314 -1.40 -8.18 -3.45
C GLN A 314 -0.93 -8.14 -4.90
N ARG A 315 -1.42 -9.09 -5.71
CA ARG A 315 -1.39 -8.95 -7.15
C ARG A 315 -2.30 -7.75 -7.38
N LEU A 316 -1.76 -6.68 -7.95
CA LEU A 316 -2.56 -5.64 -8.57
C LEU A 316 -3.66 -6.35 -9.36
N VAL A 317 -4.90 -6.17 -8.89
CA VAL A 317 -6.07 -6.80 -9.48
C VAL A 317 -6.16 -6.24 -10.88
N LYS A 318 -5.74 -7.01 -11.88
CA LYS A 318 -6.06 -6.70 -13.27
C LYS A 318 -7.59 -6.77 -13.37
N ARG A 319 -8.25 -5.62 -13.28
CA ARG A 319 -9.69 -5.50 -13.51
C ARG A 319 -9.98 -6.09 -14.89
N LYS A 320 -10.97 -6.98 -14.95
CA LYS A 320 -11.47 -7.52 -16.21
C LYS A 320 -12.02 -6.34 -17.01
N ILE A 321 -11.61 -6.25 -18.27
CA ILE A 321 -12.12 -5.27 -19.23
C ILE A 321 -13.62 -5.54 -19.40
N ASP A 322 -14.42 -4.61 -18.89
CA ASP A 322 -15.85 -4.57 -19.14
C ASP A 322 -16.09 -3.97 -20.54
N LYS A 323 -16.93 -4.61 -21.33
CA LYS A 323 -17.27 -4.14 -22.68
C LYS A 323 -18.42 -3.17 -22.54
N GLY A 324 -18.06 -1.89 -22.49
CA GLY A 324 -18.94 -0.81 -22.03
C GLY A 324 -20.21 -0.56 -22.85
N LYS A 325 -21.12 0.16 -22.20
CA LYS A 325 -22.09 1.12 -22.77
C LYS A 325 -22.59 2.01 -21.61
N ASN A 326 -21.93 3.14 -21.34
CA ASN A 326 -22.54 4.50 -21.30
C ASN A 326 -21.67 5.57 -20.62
N LYS A 327 -21.72 6.75 -21.28
CA LYS A 327 -21.62 8.17 -20.90
C LYS A 327 -20.56 8.69 -19.90
N VAL A 328 -19.86 9.74 -20.37
CA VAL A 328 -18.61 10.33 -19.87
C VAL A 328 -18.84 11.25 -18.67
N VAL A 329 -18.16 10.94 -17.56
CA VAL A 329 -17.76 11.86 -16.49
C VAL A 329 -16.23 11.87 -16.52
N ASP A 330 -15.62 13.04 -16.71
CA ASP A 330 -14.17 13.20 -16.87
C ASP A 330 -13.45 13.05 -15.52
N GLU A 331 -12.93 11.85 -15.31
CA GLU A 331 -11.99 11.50 -14.25
C GLU A 331 -10.60 11.35 -14.90
N TYR A 332 -9.80 12.41 -14.84
CA TYR A 332 -8.44 12.43 -15.39
C TYR A 332 -7.42 12.00 -14.34
N ASP A 333 -7.09 10.71 -14.30
CA ASP A 333 -5.71 10.29 -14.06
C ASP A 333 -5.44 8.85 -14.58
N HIS A 334 -4.22 8.61 -15.07
CA HIS A 334 -3.63 7.33 -15.50
C HIS A 334 -3.81 6.83 -16.94
N ARG A 335 -4.15 7.66 -17.93
CA ARG A 335 -4.00 7.30 -19.37
C ARG A 335 -2.61 7.58 -19.98
N PHE A 336 -1.73 8.31 -19.30
CA PHE A 336 -0.49 8.80 -19.92
C PHE A 336 0.55 7.71 -20.26
N ASP A 337 0.64 6.61 -19.51
CA ASP A 337 1.76 5.66 -19.68
C ASP A 337 1.57 4.59 -20.79
N LEU A 338 0.33 4.26 -21.18
CA LEU A 338 0.09 3.25 -22.23
C LEU A 338 0.11 3.86 -23.63
N GLU A 339 -0.39 5.08 -23.77
CA GLU A 339 -0.33 5.80 -25.05
C GLU A 339 1.10 6.23 -25.37
N GLU A 340 1.90 6.73 -24.41
CA GLU A 340 3.31 7.06 -24.64
C GLU A 340 4.16 5.84 -25.01
N GLN A 341 3.98 4.68 -24.38
CA GLN A 341 4.74 3.47 -24.77
C GLN A 341 4.40 2.99 -26.18
N SER A 342 3.11 3.03 -26.56
CA SER A 342 2.69 2.73 -27.93
C SER A 342 3.21 3.78 -28.93
N HIS A 343 3.34 5.03 -28.50
CA HIS A 343 3.82 6.15 -29.31
C HIS A 343 5.34 6.08 -29.52
N VAL A 344 6.11 5.78 -28.47
CA VAL A 344 7.56 5.59 -28.53
C VAL A 344 7.92 4.38 -29.40
N GLN A 345 7.18 3.27 -29.26
CA GLN A 345 7.37 2.10 -30.12
C GLN A 345 7.10 2.44 -31.60
N ARG A 346 6.08 3.25 -31.87
CA ARG A 346 5.72 3.67 -33.22
C ARG A 346 6.73 4.63 -33.85
N LEU A 347 7.27 5.57 -33.08
CA LEU A 347 8.34 6.47 -33.52
C LEU A 347 9.63 5.72 -33.85
N SER A 348 9.95 4.67 -33.08
CA SER A 348 11.09 3.79 -33.37
C SER A 348 10.94 3.09 -34.73
N LEU A 349 9.76 2.53 -35.01
CA LEU A 349 9.48 1.86 -36.29
C LEU A 349 9.46 2.83 -37.48
N ILE A 350 8.94 4.05 -37.28
CA ILE A 350 8.99 5.11 -38.30
C ILE A 350 10.44 5.49 -38.60
N SER A 351 11.28 5.66 -37.57
CA SER A 351 12.69 5.99 -37.76
C SER A 351 13.45 4.90 -38.52
N GLN A 352 13.12 3.62 -38.29
CA GLN A 352 13.74 2.49 -38.99
C GLN A 352 13.41 2.48 -40.49
N VAL A 353 12.17 2.84 -40.87
CA VAL A 353 11.79 2.98 -42.29
C VAL A 353 12.44 4.23 -42.91
N GLN A 354 12.50 5.35 -42.17
CA GLN A 354 13.13 6.59 -42.65
C GLN A 354 14.66 6.47 -42.82
N GLU A 355 15.33 5.61 -42.06
CA GLU A 355 16.76 5.35 -42.24
C GLU A 355 17.07 4.72 -43.61
N LEU A 356 16.15 3.91 -44.14
CA LEU A 356 16.28 3.28 -45.46
C LEU A 356 15.68 4.13 -46.59
N LEU A 357 14.64 4.91 -46.29
CA LEU A 357 13.89 5.74 -47.23
C LEU A 357 13.69 7.15 -46.66
N PRO A 358 14.72 8.01 -46.70
CA PRO A 358 14.71 9.33 -46.05
C PRO A 358 13.72 10.32 -46.67
N ASP A 359 13.33 10.09 -47.93
CA ASP A 359 12.43 10.97 -48.68
C ASP A 359 10.96 10.87 -48.24
N LEU A 360 10.63 9.88 -47.40
CA LEU A 360 9.26 9.61 -46.95
C LEU A 360 8.93 10.33 -45.64
N GLY A 361 7.79 11.01 -45.64
CA GLY A 361 7.26 11.72 -44.48
C GLY A 361 6.87 10.77 -43.35
N SER A 362 7.15 11.18 -42.11
CA SER A 362 6.87 10.37 -40.91
C SER A 362 5.37 10.12 -40.68
N GLY A 363 4.50 11.00 -41.19
CA GLY A 363 3.05 10.86 -41.16
C GLY A 363 2.57 9.82 -42.15
N PHE A 364 3.11 9.84 -43.38
CA PHE A 364 2.86 8.84 -44.40
C PHE A 364 3.27 7.44 -43.92
N ILE A 365 4.50 7.27 -43.43
CA ILE A 365 5.01 5.98 -42.92
C ILE A 365 4.17 5.47 -41.75
N SER A 366 3.72 6.36 -40.87
CA SER A 366 2.84 6.02 -39.76
C SER A 366 1.50 5.44 -40.25
N ASN A 367 0.92 5.99 -41.32
CA ASN A 367 -0.35 5.49 -41.87
C ASN A 367 -0.17 4.14 -42.58
N VAL A 368 0.94 3.93 -43.28
CA VAL A 368 1.27 2.62 -43.89
C VAL A 368 1.54 1.56 -42.82
N LEU A 369 2.29 1.89 -41.75
CA LEU A 369 2.52 1.00 -40.61
C LEU A 369 1.23 0.60 -39.87
N LYS A 370 0.22 1.48 -39.87
CA LYS A 370 -1.12 1.18 -39.31
C LYS A 370 -1.83 0.08 -40.08
N GLU A 371 -1.72 0.07 -41.41
CA GLU A 371 -2.44 -0.85 -42.29
C GLU A 371 -1.81 -2.26 -42.28
N TYR A 372 -0.49 -2.34 -42.14
CA TYR A 372 0.27 -3.60 -42.14
C TYR A 372 0.70 -4.07 -40.74
N ASP A 373 -0.11 -3.81 -39.71
CA ASP A 373 0.08 -4.29 -38.34
C ASP A 373 1.49 -4.02 -37.74
N ASN A 374 2.09 -2.86 -38.05
CA ASN A 374 3.43 -2.43 -37.63
C ASN A 374 4.60 -3.33 -38.10
N ASN A 375 4.43 -4.08 -39.20
CA ASN A 375 5.50 -4.91 -39.76
C ASN A 375 6.36 -4.13 -40.78
N VAL A 376 7.55 -3.73 -40.35
CA VAL A 376 8.49 -2.89 -41.12
C VAL A 376 8.89 -3.52 -42.46
N GLU A 377 9.18 -4.82 -42.49
CA GLU A 377 9.66 -5.51 -43.70
C GLU A 377 8.60 -5.55 -44.80
N VAL A 378 7.35 -5.81 -44.41
CA VAL A 378 6.21 -5.84 -45.33
C VAL A 378 5.91 -4.44 -45.85
N VAL A 379 6.00 -3.44 -44.99
CA VAL A 379 5.82 -2.02 -45.36
C VAL A 379 6.87 -1.57 -46.37
N ILE A 380 8.15 -1.90 -46.14
CA ILE A 380 9.23 -1.56 -47.07
C ILE A 380 9.04 -2.25 -48.43
N SER A 381 8.69 -3.55 -48.45
CA SER A 381 8.42 -4.29 -49.69
C SER A 381 7.26 -3.67 -50.49
N HIS A 382 6.13 -3.33 -49.86
CA HIS A 382 4.99 -2.74 -50.58
C HIS A 382 5.26 -1.31 -51.06
N ILE A 383 6.09 -0.54 -50.33
CA ILE A 383 6.52 0.80 -50.74
C ILE A 383 7.46 0.72 -51.95
N LEU A 384 8.39 -0.25 -51.98
CA LEU A 384 9.33 -0.44 -53.09
C LEU A 384 8.66 -1.05 -54.34
N GLU A 385 7.70 -1.94 -54.16
CA GLU A 385 6.96 -2.61 -55.24
C GLU A 385 5.83 -1.74 -55.81
N GLY A 386 5.46 -0.64 -55.15
CA GLY A 386 4.39 0.27 -55.58
C GLY A 386 3.00 -0.37 -55.52
N THR A 387 2.80 -1.33 -54.62
CA THR A 387 1.56 -2.13 -54.48
C THR A 387 0.69 -1.64 -53.32
N LEU A 388 0.73 -0.35 -53.03
CA LEU A 388 -0.03 0.25 -51.92
C LEU A 388 -1.53 0.33 -52.27
N PRO A 389 -2.43 0.11 -51.29
CA PRO A 389 -3.85 0.35 -51.46
C PRO A 389 -4.15 1.77 -51.95
N ARG A 390 -5.15 1.94 -52.83
CA ARG A 390 -5.51 3.25 -53.44
C ARG A 390 -5.70 4.39 -52.43
N HIS A 391 -6.22 4.07 -51.23
CA HIS A 391 -6.44 5.05 -50.17
C HIS A 391 -5.15 5.53 -49.47
N LEU A 392 -4.02 4.84 -49.67
CA LEU A 392 -2.69 5.24 -49.19
C LEU A 392 -1.85 5.90 -50.30
N GLU A 393 -2.13 5.63 -51.58
CA GLU A 393 -1.46 6.32 -52.70
C GLU A 393 -1.94 7.75 -52.90
N GLU A 394 -3.19 8.05 -52.51
CA GLU A 394 -3.77 9.39 -52.54
C GLU A 394 -3.23 10.30 -51.41
N LEU A 395 -2.54 9.75 -50.41
CA LEU A 395 -1.89 10.53 -49.35
C LEU A 395 -0.57 11.15 -49.83
N GLU A 396 -0.27 12.34 -49.32
CA GLU A 396 0.97 13.04 -49.67
C GLU A 396 2.18 12.30 -49.09
N ARG A 397 3.09 11.82 -49.95
CA ARG A 397 4.28 11.02 -49.54
C ARG A 397 5.22 11.78 -48.60
N THR A 398 5.17 13.11 -48.61
CA THR A 398 5.95 14.03 -47.77
C THR A 398 5.24 14.43 -46.49
N GLU A 399 4.02 13.92 -46.22
CA GLU A 399 3.24 14.31 -45.05
C GLU A 399 3.97 13.93 -43.75
N GLN A 400 4.27 14.93 -42.93
CA GLN A 400 4.89 14.75 -41.62
C GLN A 400 3.83 14.62 -40.54
N LEU A 401 4.12 13.82 -39.51
CA LEU A 401 3.21 13.59 -38.38
C LEU A 401 2.88 14.92 -37.68
N LYS A 402 1.63 15.41 -37.82
CA LYS A 402 1.15 16.62 -37.13
C LYS A 402 0.71 16.25 -35.72
N ASN A 403 1.64 16.38 -34.78
CA ASN A 403 1.49 16.65 -33.34
C ASN A 403 2.76 16.16 -32.64
N PHE A 404 3.65 17.10 -32.30
CA PHE A 404 4.48 17.21 -31.08
C PHE A 404 5.42 18.42 -31.30
N PRO A 405 5.68 19.23 -30.26
CA PRO A 405 6.43 20.48 -30.39
C PRO A 405 7.86 20.15 -30.78
N LYS A 406 8.21 20.47 -32.03
CA LYS A 406 9.57 20.35 -32.52
C LYS A 406 10.42 21.43 -31.86
N THR A 407 11.41 20.99 -31.11
CA THR A 407 12.62 21.72 -30.79
C THR A 407 13.31 22.15 -32.09
N THR A 408 13.05 23.37 -32.52
CA THR A 408 13.92 24.13 -33.43
C THR A 408 13.81 25.61 -33.08
N SER A 409 14.98 26.24 -33.03
CA SER A 409 15.33 27.58 -32.55
C SER A 409 14.55 28.77 -33.12
N ASN A 410 14.52 29.84 -32.31
CA ASN A 410 14.26 31.25 -32.63
C ASN A 410 12.83 31.62 -33.02
N GLU A 411 12.11 32.28 -32.09
CA GLU A 411 11.39 33.53 -32.34
C GLU A 411 10.75 34.06 -31.04
N GLU A 412 10.90 35.36 -30.84
CA GLU A 412 10.23 36.15 -29.83
C GLU A 412 8.70 36.07 -30.01
N LEU A 413 7.94 35.99 -28.89
CA LEU A 413 6.79 36.87 -28.58
C LEU A 413 5.78 36.20 -27.61
N LYS A 414 5.49 36.99 -26.57
CA LYS A 414 4.17 37.26 -25.95
C LYS A 414 3.55 36.19 -25.02
N ALA A 415 3.39 36.64 -23.78
CA ALA A 415 2.65 36.02 -22.69
C ALA A 415 1.22 35.62 -23.10
N HIS A 416 0.91 34.33 -22.96
CA HIS A 416 -0.46 33.85 -22.99
C HIS A 416 -1.05 33.89 -21.57
N LYS A 417 -2.15 34.65 -21.46
CA LYS A 417 -3.03 34.75 -20.30
C LYS A 417 -3.50 33.35 -19.87
N THR A 418 -3.44 33.13 -18.57
CA THR A 418 -4.02 32.01 -17.83
C THR A 418 -5.49 31.82 -18.18
N TYR A 419 -5.87 30.57 -18.50
CA TYR A 419 -7.28 30.17 -18.60
C TYR A 419 -7.91 30.01 -17.21
N SER A 420 -9.19 30.36 -17.20
CA SER A 420 -10.15 30.56 -16.11
C SER A 420 -10.14 29.56 -14.96
N THR A 421 -10.23 30.13 -13.76
CA THR A 421 -10.62 29.52 -12.48
C THR A 421 -12.01 28.88 -12.56
N LEU A 422 -12.20 27.80 -11.79
CA LEU A 422 -13.52 27.23 -11.46
C LEU A 422 -14.42 28.32 -10.86
N PRO A 423 -15.76 28.26 -11.06
CA PRO A 423 -16.67 29.26 -10.51
C PRO A 423 -16.63 29.23 -8.98
N ALA A 424 -16.32 30.37 -8.37
CA ALA A 424 -16.40 30.55 -6.93
C ALA A 424 -17.86 30.39 -6.48
N ARG A 425 -18.09 29.65 -5.39
CA ARG A 425 -19.41 29.52 -4.77
C ARG A 425 -19.78 30.86 -4.12
N HIS A 426 -20.80 31.52 -4.65
CA HIS A 426 -21.38 32.73 -4.07
C HIS A 426 -22.61 32.35 -3.25
N ASN A 427 -22.80 32.97 -2.09
CA ASN A 427 -23.97 32.84 -1.24
C ASN A 427 -25.02 33.93 -1.59
N VAL A 428 -26.24 33.83 -1.05
CA VAL A 428 -27.38 34.73 -1.37
C VAL A 428 -27.16 36.19 -0.94
N PHE A 429 -26.18 36.43 -0.08
CA PHE A 429 -25.78 37.75 0.42
C PHE A 429 -24.51 38.28 -0.24
N ASP A 430 -23.81 37.50 -1.05
CA ASP A 430 -22.64 37.99 -1.80
C ASP A 430 -23.11 38.92 -2.93
N ASP A 431 -22.41 40.06 -3.08
CA ASP A 431 -22.80 41.15 -3.98
C ASP A 431 -24.20 41.72 -3.65
N ASP A 432 -24.59 41.83 -2.39
CA ASP A 432 -25.78 42.60 -2.04
C ASP A 432 -25.50 44.12 -2.04
N LYS A 433 -26.51 44.94 -1.73
CA LYS A 433 -26.33 46.40 -1.68
C LYS A 433 -25.36 46.83 -0.57
N PHE A 434 -25.19 46.01 0.46
CA PHE A 434 -24.26 46.23 1.57
C PHE A 434 -22.83 45.99 1.13
N ASP A 435 -22.57 44.87 0.47
CA ASP A 435 -21.24 44.50 -0.04
C ASP A 435 -20.74 45.46 -1.11
N ARG A 436 -21.63 45.97 -1.96
CA ARG A 436 -21.30 47.00 -2.96
C ARG A 436 -21.09 48.40 -2.38
N GLY A 437 -21.35 48.60 -1.09
CA GLY A 437 -21.23 49.92 -0.44
C GLY A 437 -22.27 50.94 -0.91
N GLU A 438 -23.39 50.50 -1.48
CA GLU A 438 -24.46 51.36 -2.05
C GLU A 438 -25.53 51.74 -1.00
N ILE A 439 -25.23 51.59 0.30
CA ILE A 439 -26.17 51.89 1.38
C ILE A 439 -25.89 53.26 1.96
N ASP A 440 -26.97 54.02 2.16
CA ASP A 440 -26.94 55.26 2.92
C ASP A 440 -26.51 55.00 4.37
N ALA A 441 -25.51 55.75 4.84
CA ALA A 441 -24.90 55.61 6.16
C ALA A 441 -25.90 55.74 7.32
N SER A 442 -27.06 56.38 7.07
CA SER A 442 -28.19 56.49 7.99
C SER A 442 -28.84 55.14 8.37
N ARG A 443 -28.63 54.09 7.56
CA ARG A 443 -29.16 52.73 7.78
C ARG A 443 -28.17 51.80 8.47
N ILE A 444 -26.91 52.22 8.59
CA ILE A 444 -25.83 51.44 9.20
C ILE A 444 -25.79 51.82 10.68
N HIS A 445 -26.04 50.86 11.55
CA HIS A 445 -25.95 51.05 12.99
C HIS A 445 -24.86 50.15 13.56
N PHE A 446 -24.00 50.73 14.39
CA PHE A 446 -23.00 50.00 15.15
C PHE A 446 -23.49 49.85 16.60
N GLY A 447 -23.61 48.61 17.07
CA GLY A 447 -24.06 48.28 18.43
C GLY A 447 -25.53 47.87 18.54
N HIS A 448 -25.96 47.56 19.77
CA HIS A 448 -27.33 47.15 20.05
C HIS A 448 -28.26 48.38 19.97
N ARG A 449 -29.32 48.30 19.14
CA ARG A 449 -30.33 49.36 19.07
C ARG A 449 -31.09 49.43 20.38
N ASP A 450 -30.98 50.55 21.09
CA ASP A 450 -32.00 50.97 22.06
C ASP A 450 -33.25 51.36 21.28
N SER A 451 -34.08 50.36 20.95
CA SER A 451 -35.31 50.57 20.21
C SER A 451 -36.50 50.19 21.06
N SER A 452 -37.20 51.21 21.54
CA SER A 452 -38.61 51.14 21.95
C SER A 452 -39.55 50.88 20.76
N GLN A 453 -39.03 50.42 19.61
CA GLN A 453 -39.82 49.95 18.49
C GLN A 453 -40.36 48.56 18.83
N THR A 454 -41.66 48.53 19.06
CA THR A 454 -42.39 47.32 19.46
C THR A 454 -42.28 46.26 18.36
N VAL A 455 -41.89 45.04 18.74
CA VAL A 455 -41.79 43.81 17.91
C VAL A 455 -42.97 43.62 16.95
N LYS A 456 -44.16 44.17 17.29
CA LYS A 456 -45.35 44.19 16.43
C LYS A 456 -45.15 44.92 15.10
N SER A 457 -44.40 46.03 15.07
CA SER A 457 -44.17 46.78 13.83
C SER A 457 -43.24 46.07 12.85
N LEU A 458 -42.40 45.13 13.33
CA LEU A 458 -41.54 44.29 12.49
C LEU A 458 -42.27 43.06 11.93
N LEU A 459 -43.35 42.61 12.60
CA LEU A 459 -44.16 41.46 12.17
C LEU A 459 -45.20 41.84 11.10
N ASP A 460 -45.63 43.11 11.05
CA ASP A 460 -46.56 43.61 10.02
C ASP A 460 -45.89 43.84 8.65
N ASP A 461 -44.55 43.89 8.60
CA ASP A 461 -43.79 44.03 7.35
C ASP A 461 -43.67 42.68 6.61
N ARG A 462 -44.77 42.27 5.95
CA ARG A 462 -44.88 41.04 5.16
C ARG A 462 -44.01 41.00 3.89
N SER A 463 -43.22 42.04 3.61
CA SER A 463 -42.32 42.08 2.46
C SER A 463 -41.17 41.06 2.54
N SER A 464 -40.85 40.58 3.74
CA SER A 464 -39.82 39.56 4.01
C SER A 464 -40.37 38.13 4.21
N ALA A 465 -41.70 37.94 4.13
CA ALA A 465 -42.30 36.62 4.31
C ALA A 465 -41.90 35.71 3.14
N LEU A 466 -41.17 34.64 3.46
CA LEU A 466 -40.78 33.55 2.56
C LEU A 466 -41.93 33.21 1.59
N LYS A 467 -41.70 33.44 0.30
CA LYS A 467 -42.66 33.14 -0.77
C LYS A 467 -42.94 31.64 -0.74
N LYS A 468 -44.15 31.26 -0.33
CA LYS A 468 -44.58 29.84 -0.20
C LYS A 468 -44.29 29.02 -1.47
N GLU A 469 -44.31 29.67 -2.63
CA GLU A 469 -43.96 29.08 -3.93
C GLU A 469 -42.53 28.54 -4.00
N ALA A 470 -41.55 29.20 -3.38
CA ALA A 470 -40.16 28.73 -3.35
C ALA A 470 -40.01 27.45 -2.50
N ILE A 471 -40.79 27.36 -1.41
CA ILE A 471 -40.84 26.17 -0.55
C ILE A 471 -41.47 25.01 -1.32
N PHE A 472 -42.61 25.24 -2.02
CA PHE A 472 -43.25 24.20 -2.83
C PHE A 472 -42.38 23.76 -4.02
N SER A 473 -41.67 24.68 -4.67
CA SER A 473 -40.72 24.34 -5.75
C SER A 473 -39.53 23.52 -5.25
N ALA A 474 -39.03 23.80 -4.04
CA ALA A 474 -37.96 23.04 -3.43
C ALA A 474 -38.42 21.63 -3.02
N LEU A 475 -39.65 21.49 -2.52
CA LEU A 475 -40.24 20.20 -2.19
C LEU A 475 -40.52 19.32 -3.42
N VAL A 476 -40.88 19.91 -4.56
CA VAL A 476 -41.07 19.17 -5.83
C VAL A 476 -39.73 18.72 -6.43
N ALA A 477 -38.63 19.43 -6.15
CA ALA A 477 -37.29 19.06 -6.59
C ALA A 477 -36.63 17.98 -5.72
N PHE A 478 -37.23 17.62 -4.58
CA PHE A 478 -36.79 16.50 -3.75
C PHE A 478 -37.45 15.21 -4.23
N ASP A 479 -36.76 14.48 -5.10
CA ASP A 479 -37.15 13.12 -5.50
C ASP A 479 -36.69 12.14 -4.42
N LEU A 480 -37.62 11.43 -3.77
CA LEU A 480 -37.33 10.54 -2.63
C LEU A 480 -36.82 9.15 -3.08
N ASP A 481 -36.75 8.88 -4.38
CA ASP A 481 -36.30 7.61 -4.98
C ASP A 481 -34.85 7.68 -5.55
N ASP A 482 -34.14 8.80 -5.37
CA ASP A 482 -32.73 8.96 -5.78
C ASP A 482 -31.77 8.78 -4.59
N ASP A 483 -32.04 7.79 -3.74
CA ASP A 483 -31.19 7.39 -2.61
C ASP A 483 -30.40 6.11 -2.91
N GLU A 484 -29.83 6.00 -4.11
CA GLU A 484 -28.83 4.96 -4.42
C GLU A 484 -27.72 5.01 -3.37
N ARG A 485 -27.74 4.02 -2.48
CA ARG A 485 -26.82 3.88 -1.35
C ARG A 485 -25.38 3.76 -1.86
N ASP A 486 -24.60 4.80 -1.61
CA ASP A 486 -23.16 4.88 -1.90
C ASP A 486 -22.39 3.77 -1.14
N ASP A 487 -21.97 2.73 -1.86
CA ASP A 487 -21.26 1.57 -1.32
C ASP A 487 -19.75 1.83 -1.10
N THR A 488 -19.30 3.07 -1.33
CA THR A 488 -17.92 3.54 -1.12
C THR A 488 -17.46 3.40 0.34
N TYR A 489 -18.38 3.42 1.30
CA TYR A 489 -18.05 3.37 2.74
C TYR A 489 -18.41 2.05 3.45
N ASP A 490 -18.98 1.07 2.76
CA ASP A 490 -19.28 -0.25 3.35
C ASP A 490 -18.03 -1.15 3.45
N PHE A 491 -16.86 -0.70 2.97
CA PHE A 491 -15.62 -1.46 2.96
C PHE A 491 -14.38 -0.74 3.52
N ALA A 492 -14.51 0.04 4.59
CA ALA A 492 -13.37 0.30 5.46
C ALA A 492 -13.78 0.75 6.86
N ASP A 493 -13.57 -0.14 7.81
CA ASP A 493 -13.30 0.15 9.21
C ASP A 493 -12.19 1.23 9.32
N VAL A 494 -12.62 2.49 9.41
CA VAL A 494 -11.76 3.66 9.62
C VAL A 494 -11.42 3.75 11.10
N GLY A 495 -10.39 2.99 11.49
CA GLY A 495 -9.70 3.20 12.75
C GLY A 495 -8.99 4.55 12.77
N GLY A 496 -9.58 5.51 13.50
CA GLY A 496 -9.00 6.79 13.87
C GLY A 496 -9.12 6.98 15.39
N THR A 497 -7.98 6.90 16.07
CA THR A 497 -7.78 7.01 17.52
C THR A 497 -8.18 8.39 18.09
N VAL A 498 -8.92 8.39 19.20
CA VAL A 498 -8.83 9.43 20.23
C VAL A 498 -8.46 8.77 21.56
N ASP A 499 -7.37 9.26 22.14
CA ASP A 499 -6.89 8.94 23.48
C ASP A 499 -7.88 9.49 24.51
N THR A 500 -8.63 8.60 25.16
CA THR A 500 -9.34 8.90 26.41
C THR A 500 -9.04 7.79 27.41
N THR A 501 -8.27 8.16 28.42
CA THR A 501 -7.99 7.40 29.63
C THR A 501 -9.29 6.95 30.31
N ASN A 502 -9.74 5.71 30.07
CA ASN A 502 -10.85 5.08 30.78
C ASN A 502 -10.61 3.55 30.87
N PRO A 503 -10.42 2.96 32.07
CA PRO A 503 -10.11 1.53 32.21
C PRO A 503 -11.38 0.64 32.23
N GLU A 504 -12.40 0.96 31.44
CA GLU A 504 -13.69 0.24 31.46
C GLU A 504 -14.10 -0.44 30.13
N ASP A 505 -13.34 -0.32 29.03
CA ASP A 505 -13.78 -0.81 27.70
C ASP A 505 -13.10 -2.11 27.18
N ASP A 506 -12.25 -2.75 27.98
CA ASP A 506 -11.40 -3.86 27.50
C ASP A 506 -12.08 -5.26 27.55
N LEU A 507 -13.41 -5.34 27.53
CA LEU A 507 -14.16 -6.61 27.55
C LEU A 507 -15.02 -6.90 26.32
N GLU A 508 -15.12 -5.98 25.35
CA GLU A 508 -16.10 -6.11 24.26
C GLU A 508 -15.53 -6.45 22.88
N ALA A 509 -14.21 -6.40 22.69
CA ALA A 509 -13.59 -6.83 21.44
C ALA A 509 -13.09 -8.28 21.55
N HIS A 510 -13.42 -9.13 20.57
CA HIS A 510 -12.87 -10.48 20.31
C HIS A 510 -13.71 -11.72 20.68
N THR A 511 -15.05 -11.71 20.53
CA THR A 511 -15.78 -12.98 20.33
C THR A 511 -16.80 -12.86 19.21
N ASN A 512 -16.96 -13.94 18.41
CA ASN A 512 -17.96 -14.04 17.35
C ASN A 512 -19.33 -13.57 17.85
N ASN A 513 -20.04 -12.71 17.10
CA ASN A 513 -21.37 -12.18 17.45
C ASN A 513 -22.35 -13.23 17.99
N GLN A 514 -22.22 -14.49 17.56
CA GLN A 514 -23.05 -15.60 18.03
C GLN A 514 -22.77 -16.04 19.47
N SER A 515 -21.51 -15.99 19.93
CA SER A 515 -21.14 -16.35 21.31
C SER A 515 -21.62 -15.29 22.30
N GLN A 516 -21.50 -14.00 21.96
CA GLN A 516 -22.01 -12.90 22.78
C GLN A 516 -23.53 -12.97 22.96
N ILE A 517 -24.27 -13.36 21.93
CA ILE A 517 -25.72 -13.56 22.03
C ILE A 517 -26.06 -14.68 23.03
N ILE A 518 -25.35 -15.81 22.98
CA ILE A 518 -25.57 -16.96 23.87
C ILE A 518 -25.22 -16.60 25.33
N PHE A 519 -24.12 -15.88 25.54
CA PHE A 519 -23.73 -15.43 26.88
C PHE A 519 -24.74 -14.43 27.45
N ASN A 520 -25.14 -13.42 26.67
CA ASN A 520 -26.15 -12.45 27.09
C ASN A 520 -27.49 -13.11 27.39
N GLU A 521 -27.94 -14.09 26.60
CA GLU A 521 -29.16 -14.85 26.87
C GLU A 521 -29.08 -15.62 28.21
N THR A 522 -27.93 -16.28 28.46
CA THR A 522 -27.73 -17.10 29.67
C THR A 522 -27.61 -16.23 30.92
N LEU A 523 -26.85 -15.13 30.85
CA LEU A 523 -26.70 -14.17 31.94
C LEU A 523 -28.02 -13.47 32.25
N PHE A 524 -28.78 -13.07 31.23
CA PHE A 524 -30.06 -12.41 31.39
C PHE A 524 -31.12 -13.32 32.03
N ARG A 525 -31.20 -14.59 31.62
CA ARG A 525 -32.07 -15.57 32.28
C ARG A 525 -31.69 -15.80 33.74
N ALA A 526 -30.40 -15.91 34.03
CA ALA A 526 -29.93 -16.09 35.41
C ALA A 526 -30.21 -14.86 36.28
N TYR A 527 -30.03 -13.65 35.75
CA TYR A 527 -30.30 -12.39 36.44
C TYR A 527 -31.79 -12.22 36.77
N LYS A 528 -32.67 -12.60 35.83
CA LYS A 528 -34.13 -12.56 36.04
C LYS A 528 -34.61 -13.59 37.07
N MET A 529 -33.97 -14.76 37.13
CA MET A 529 -34.32 -15.80 38.10
C MET A 529 -33.82 -15.46 39.50
N ASN A 530 -32.51 -15.19 39.65
CA ASN A 530 -31.87 -14.90 40.93
C ASN A 530 -30.83 -13.78 40.77
N PRO A 531 -31.19 -12.50 40.99
CA PRO A 531 -30.25 -11.38 40.87
C PRO A 531 -29.15 -11.40 41.95
N GLU A 532 -29.40 -12.08 43.07
CA GLU A 532 -28.46 -12.23 44.18
C GLU A 532 -27.16 -12.96 43.79
N VAL A 533 -27.19 -13.81 42.76
CA VAL A 533 -26.02 -14.56 42.27
C VAL A 533 -24.96 -13.64 41.64
N PHE A 534 -25.31 -12.38 41.39
CA PHE A 534 -24.44 -11.37 40.77
C PHE A 534 -23.77 -10.42 41.76
N LYS A 535 -24.00 -10.57 43.08
CA LYS A 535 -23.40 -9.73 44.11
C LYS A 535 -21.91 -10.06 44.33
N ARG A 536 -21.16 -9.04 44.73
CA ARG A 536 -19.70 -9.08 44.94
C ARG A 536 -19.26 -9.75 46.25
N ASP A 537 -20.06 -10.67 46.79
CA ASP A 537 -19.77 -11.33 48.07
C ASP A 537 -18.91 -12.58 47.90
N GLY A 538 -17.88 -12.72 48.72
CA GLY A 538 -16.96 -13.87 48.67
C GLY A 538 -17.59 -15.23 49.02
N VAL A 539 -18.77 -15.23 49.64
CA VAL A 539 -19.58 -16.46 49.86
C VAL A 539 -20.34 -16.83 48.59
N ILE A 540 -20.85 -15.84 47.85
CA ILE A 540 -21.61 -16.02 46.61
C ILE A 540 -20.68 -16.43 45.46
N ARG A 541 -19.48 -15.85 45.37
CA ARG A 541 -18.41 -16.27 44.41
C ARG A 541 -18.02 -17.75 44.54
N ARG A 542 -18.11 -18.31 45.75
CA ARG A 542 -17.83 -19.73 46.04
C ARG A 542 -19.09 -20.60 46.05
N GLY A 543 -20.26 -20.01 45.81
CA GLY A 543 -21.53 -20.72 45.79
C GLY A 543 -21.71 -21.56 44.53
N LYS A 544 -22.44 -22.68 44.66
CA LYS A 544 -22.67 -23.63 43.55
C LYS A 544 -23.39 -23.00 42.34
N GLU A 545 -24.26 -22.01 42.57
CA GLU A 545 -24.99 -21.33 41.49
C GLU A 545 -24.06 -20.45 40.64
N ARG A 546 -23.17 -19.72 41.29
CA ARG A 546 -22.15 -18.90 40.63
C ARG A 546 -21.12 -19.74 39.89
N GLU A 547 -20.72 -20.86 40.47
CA GLU A 547 -19.82 -21.82 39.83
C GLU A 547 -20.42 -22.42 38.55
N ARG A 548 -21.71 -22.79 38.57
CA ARG A 548 -22.44 -23.26 37.38
C ARG A 548 -22.50 -22.19 36.29
N LEU A 549 -22.78 -20.95 36.66
CA LEU A 549 -22.89 -19.83 35.72
C LEU A 549 -21.54 -19.53 35.05
N ARG A 550 -20.45 -19.58 35.81
CA ARG A 550 -19.08 -19.50 35.27
C ARG A 550 -18.75 -20.65 34.31
N GLN A 551 -19.17 -21.88 34.62
CA GLN A 551 -18.98 -23.03 33.72
C GLN A 551 -19.78 -22.91 32.41
N GLN A 552 -20.99 -22.34 32.46
CA GLN A 552 -21.86 -22.17 31.29
C GLN A 552 -21.40 -21.03 30.37
N VAL A 553 -20.93 -19.93 30.95
CA VAL A 553 -20.63 -18.69 30.22
C VAL A 553 -19.14 -18.53 29.95
N GLY A 554 -18.26 -19.22 30.69
CA GLY A 554 -16.81 -19.17 30.49
C GLY A 554 -16.16 -17.83 30.83
N LEU A 555 -16.89 -16.92 31.48
CA LEU A 555 -16.42 -15.60 31.90
C LEU A 555 -15.92 -15.61 33.36
N THR A 556 -15.05 -14.67 33.71
CA THR A 556 -14.55 -14.51 35.08
C THR A 556 -15.60 -13.86 35.99
N ASP A 557 -15.42 -13.98 37.31
CA ASP A 557 -16.39 -13.45 38.27
C ASP A 557 -16.51 -11.91 38.21
N GLU A 558 -15.43 -11.21 37.85
CA GLU A 558 -15.42 -9.76 37.69
C GLU A 558 -16.29 -9.32 36.50
N VAL A 559 -16.23 -10.05 35.39
CA VAL A 559 -17.01 -9.74 34.18
C VAL A 559 -18.49 -9.97 34.40
N ILE A 560 -18.86 -11.07 35.06
CA ILE A 560 -20.25 -11.40 35.36
C ILE A 560 -20.84 -10.37 36.35
N GLU A 561 -20.06 -9.92 37.34
CA GLU A 561 -20.45 -8.83 38.25
C GLU A 561 -20.60 -7.48 37.51
N GLY A 562 -19.66 -7.16 36.62
CA GLY A 562 -19.68 -5.95 35.79
C GLY A 562 -20.91 -5.90 34.88
N TRP A 563 -21.27 -7.03 34.27
CA TRP A 563 -22.45 -7.16 33.41
C TRP A 563 -23.76 -6.87 34.15
N ALA A 564 -23.93 -7.38 35.38
CA ALA A 564 -25.12 -7.09 36.19
C ALA A 564 -25.18 -5.64 36.65
N LEU A 565 -24.03 -5.02 36.92
CA LEU A 565 -23.95 -3.59 37.24
C LEU A 565 -24.31 -2.72 36.05
N LEU A 566 -23.85 -3.07 34.84
CA LEU A 566 -24.24 -2.40 33.60
C LEU A 566 -25.76 -2.46 33.40
N LEU A 567 -26.35 -3.64 33.59
CA LEU A 567 -27.81 -3.81 33.48
C LEU A 567 -28.59 -2.99 34.51
N SER A 568 -28.05 -2.84 35.73
CA SER A 568 -28.67 -2.00 36.77
C SER A 568 -28.55 -0.50 36.51
N ARG A 569 -27.52 -0.06 35.76
CA ARG A 569 -27.28 1.34 35.42
C ARG A 569 -28.07 1.77 34.18
N ASP A 570 -28.23 0.88 33.21
CA ASP A 570 -28.86 1.16 31.92
C ASP A 570 -30.23 0.48 31.74
N PRO A 571 -31.35 1.14 32.13
CA PRO A 571 -32.69 0.58 31.97
C PRO A 571 -33.10 0.39 30.50
N LYS A 572 -32.42 1.07 29.56
CA LYS A 572 -32.62 0.88 28.12
C LYS A 572 -32.08 -0.47 27.65
N LEU A 573 -30.90 -0.86 28.14
CA LEU A 573 -30.28 -2.14 27.82
C LEU A 573 -31.14 -3.30 28.36
N GLN A 574 -31.67 -3.14 29.57
CA GLN A 574 -32.61 -4.10 30.15
C GLN A 574 -33.86 -4.30 29.26
N ARG A 575 -34.52 -3.22 28.82
CA ARG A 575 -35.69 -3.32 27.92
C ARG A 575 -35.35 -3.96 26.58
N GLN A 576 -34.14 -3.74 26.06
CA GLN A 576 -33.70 -4.38 24.82
C GLN A 576 -33.50 -5.89 24.99
N LEU A 577 -32.89 -6.32 26.10
CA LEU A 577 -32.72 -7.73 26.42
C LEU A 577 -34.06 -8.42 26.70
N GLU A 578 -34.98 -7.75 27.41
CA GLU A 578 -36.37 -8.20 27.59
C GLU A 578 -37.08 -8.35 26.23
N ALA A 579 -36.99 -7.35 25.34
CA ALA A 579 -37.60 -7.43 24.02
C ALA A 579 -37.01 -8.55 23.14
N ARG A 580 -35.70 -8.81 23.27
CA ARG A 580 -34.99 -9.84 22.49
C ARG A 580 -35.21 -11.25 23.01
N PHE A 581 -35.29 -11.44 24.33
CA PHE A 581 -35.28 -12.77 24.96
C PHE A 581 -36.59 -13.14 25.69
N ASP A 582 -37.41 -12.17 26.10
CA ASP A 582 -38.70 -12.38 26.79
C ASP A 582 -39.94 -12.01 25.95
N GLY A 583 -39.77 -11.37 24.78
CA GLY A 583 -40.89 -11.00 23.91
C GLY A 583 -41.68 -12.20 23.35
N PRO A 584 -42.97 -12.03 22.98
CA PRO A 584 -43.89 -13.11 22.55
C PRO A 584 -43.49 -13.86 21.25
N GLY A 585 -42.29 -13.63 20.72
CA GLY A 585 -41.70 -14.36 19.60
C GLY A 585 -40.52 -15.28 19.98
N ALA A 586 -40.23 -15.49 21.27
CA ALA A 586 -39.04 -16.20 21.74
C ALA A 586 -39.07 -17.74 21.58
N THR A 587 -40.15 -18.32 21.02
CA THR A 587 -40.15 -19.72 20.58
C THR A 587 -40.13 -19.78 19.05
N LEU A 588 -39.04 -20.33 18.51
CA LEU A 588 -38.77 -20.63 17.10
C LEU A 588 -38.36 -19.46 16.19
N ARG A 589 -37.08 -19.06 16.29
CA ARG A 589 -36.33 -18.60 15.11
C ARG A 589 -35.03 -19.37 14.97
N LYS A 590 -35.15 -20.58 14.40
CA LYS A 590 -34.03 -21.23 13.72
C LYS A 590 -33.70 -20.34 12.52
N VAL A 591 -32.53 -19.70 12.56
CA VAL A 591 -32.04 -18.77 11.53
C VAL A 591 -32.06 -19.47 10.17
N VAL A 592 -33.05 -19.14 9.34
CA VAL A 592 -33.02 -19.35 7.90
C VAL A 592 -32.48 -18.07 7.29
N VAL A 593 -31.33 -18.18 6.63
CA VAL A 593 -30.72 -17.09 5.86
C VAL A 593 -31.67 -16.71 4.72
N PRO A 594 -32.10 -15.44 4.55
CA PRO A 594 -33.02 -15.10 3.48
C PRO A 594 -32.28 -15.10 2.13
N SER A 595 -32.70 -16.03 1.28
CA SER A 595 -32.51 -16.01 -0.17
C SER A 595 -33.32 -14.85 -0.74
N TRP A 596 -32.66 -13.94 -1.44
CA TRP A 596 -33.28 -12.85 -2.18
C TRP A 596 -34.26 -13.41 -3.24
N LYS A 597 -35.48 -12.88 -3.30
CA LYS A 597 -36.45 -13.13 -4.36
C LYS A 597 -36.74 -11.80 -5.06
N ASN A 598 -36.49 -11.77 -6.35
CA ASN A 598 -36.88 -10.69 -7.26
C ASN A 598 -38.39 -10.51 -7.26
N HIS A 599 -38.85 -9.26 -7.22
CA HIS A 599 -40.22 -8.92 -7.59
C HIS A 599 -40.16 -8.02 -8.83
N GLU A 600 -40.64 -8.52 -9.96
CA GLU A 600 -41.05 -7.70 -11.09
C GLU A 600 -42.49 -7.23 -10.89
N PHE A 601 -42.74 -6.05 -11.45
CA PHE A 601 -43.88 -5.16 -11.37
C PHE A 601 -45.06 -5.53 -12.29
N LYS A 602 -46.19 -4.88 -11.96
CA LYS A 602 -47.31 -4.37 -12.79
C LYS A 602 -48.67 -4.89 -12.32
N ASP A 603 -49.74 -4.12 -12.27
CA ASP A 603 -50.03 -2.69 -12.48
C ASP A 603 -51.50 -2.49 -12.01
N THR A 604 -51.93 -1.23 -11.93
CA THR A 604 -53.31 -0.69 -11.95
C THR A 604 -54.12 -0.60 -10.65
N ASP A 605 -54.10 0.62 -10.12
CA ASP A 605 -55.22 1.57 -10.03
C ASP A 605 -56.34 1.44 -8.97
N ASN A 606 -56.35 2.48 -8.14
CA ASN A 606 -57.47 3.34 -7.73
C ASN A 606 -58.47 2.94 -6.61
N GLU A 607 -58.64 3.94 -5.74
CA GLU A 607 -59.83 4.29 -4.94
C GLU A 607 -60.10 3.55 -3.61
N LEU A 608 -59.93 4.34 -2.53
CA LEU A 608 -60.65 4.26 -1.24
C LEU A 608 -62.18 4.35 -1.47
N PRO A 609 -63.09 4.13 -0.48
CA PRO A 609 -62.91 3.77 0.94
C PRO A 609 -63.88 2.66 1.43
N SER A 610 -63.79 2.33 2.74
CA SER A 610 -64.91 2.05 3.67
C SER A 610 -64.85 0.69 4.40
N GLU A 611 -64.71 0.77 5.72
CA GLU A 611 -65.27 -0.14 6.74
C GLU A 611 -66.83 -0.17 6.66
N PRO A 612 -67.60 -1.05 7.36
CA PRO A 612 -67.22 -2.09 8.34
C PRO A 612 -68.04 -3.43 8.25
N GLU A 613 -67.83 -4.28 9.26
CA GLU A 613 -68.78 -5.23 9.89
C GLU A 613 -68.84 -6.75 9.55
N ILE A 614 -68.38 -7.55 10.54
CA ILE A 614 -69.07 -8.61 11.29
C ILE A 614 -69.90 -9.67 10.52
N LYS A 615 -69.44 -10.94 10.57
CA LYS A 615 -70.17 -12.14 11.09
C LYS A 615 -69.32 -13.40 10.82
N ASN A 616 -68.84 -14.07 11.87
CA ASN A 616 -69.45 -15.24 12.51
C ASN A 616 -69.40 -16.55 11.70
N ARG A 617 -68.58 -17.47 12.24
CA ARG A 617 -68.96 -18.82 12.70
C ARG A 617 -69.25 -19.93 11.67
N ILE A 618 -68.47 -21.01 11.84
CA ILE A 618 -68.87 -22.43 11.99
C ILE A 618 -68.11 -23.41 11.11
N ASN A 619 -67.31 -24.19 11.84
CA ASN A 619 -66.74 -25.51 11.61
C ASN A 619 -67.63 -26.52 10.88
N HIS A 620 -66.98 -27.45 10.18
CA HIS A 620 -67.15 -28.92 10.16
C HIS A 620 -66.67 -29.45 8.80
N ALA A 621 -66.06 -30.62 8.65
CA ALA A 621 -65.82 -31.77 9.50
C ALA A 621 -64.58 -32.51 8.94
N ARG A 622 -63.83 -33.29 9.75
CA ARG A 622 -63.82 -34.78 9.80
C ARG A 622 -63.47 -35.44 8.47
N ASP A 623 -62.74 -36.54 8.38
CA ASP A 623 -62.08 -37.53 9.23
C ASP A 623 -61.13 -38.23 8.21
N ASP A 624 -59.99 -38.83 8.53
CA ASP A 624 -59.95 -40.17 9.09
C ASP A 624 -58.55 -40.54 9.59
N LEU A 625 -58.58 -40.97 10.84
CA LEU A 625 -57.72 -41.85 11.63
C LEU A 625 -56.85 -42.86 10.83
N LYS A 626 -55.51 -42.87 11.03
CA LYS A 626 -54.71 -43.81 11.87
C LYS A 626 -54.44 -45.21 11.22
N PRO A 627 -53.54 -46.07 11.75
CA PRO A 627 -52.18 -45.84 12.29
C PRO A 627 -51.18 -47.02 12.02
N LEU A 628 -49.96 -46.88 12.58
CA LEU A 628 -49.12 -47.92 13.23
C LEU A 628 -48.19 -48.84 12.39
N GLY A 629 -46.95 -48.98 12.92
CA GLY A 629 -46.00 -50.07 12.67
C GLY A 629 -44.65 -49.59 12.09
N ALA A 630 -43.67 -49.17 12.90
CA ALA A 630 -42.70 -49.96 13.68
C ALA A 630 -41.56 -50.60 12.85
N GLU A 631 -40.36 -50.06 13.12
CA GLU A 631 -39.07 -50.75 13.30
C GLU A 631 -38.25 -51.37 12.13
N ASN A 632 -36.98 -50.94 12.15
CA ASN A 632 -35.75 -51.73 12.05
C ASN A 632 -35.14 -52.11 10.68
N ASN A 633 -34.07 -51.38 10.38
CA ASN A 633 -32.67 -51.85 10.20
C ASN A 633 -32.23 -52.64 8.95
N LYS A 634 -31.03 -52.20 8.50
CA LYS A 634 -29.95 -52.90 7.77
C LYS A 634 -29.91 -52.87 6.23
N GLU A 635 -28.89 -52.14 5.75
CA GLU A 635 -27.78 -52.63 4.92
C GLU A 635 -28.08 -53.60 3.75
N ARG A 636 -27.85 -53.15 2.50
CA ARG A 636 -26.71 -53.56 1.66
C ARG A 636 -26.86 -53.12 0.20
N ASP A 637 -25.71 -52.82 -0.37
CA ASP A 637 -25.41 -52.68 -1.78
C ASP A 637 -26.05 -53.76 -2.67
N THR A 638 -26.52 -53.39 -3.87
CA THR A 638 -25.90 -53.84 -5.15
C THR A 638 -26.70 -53.39 -6.39
N ARG A 639 -25.99 -52.65 -7.25
CA ARG A 639 -25.79 -52.90 -8.68
C ARG A 639 -26.99 -53.24 -9.61
N THR A 640 -27.21 -52.27 -10.50
CA THR A 640 -27.39 -52.39 -11.97
C THR A 640 -28.74 -52.80 -12.60
N ALA A 641 -29.27 -51.82 -13.35
CA ALA A 641 -29.70 -51.90 -14.75
C ALA A 641 -31.09 -52.44 -15.11
N ARG A 642 -31.98 -51.49 -15.47
CA ARG A 642 -32.81 -51.53 -16.69
C ARG A 642 -33.03 -50.07 -17.13
N ARG A 643 -32.43 -49.64 -18.25
CA ARG A 643 -33.08 -49.45 -19.57
C ARG A 643 -34.38 -48.64 -19.47
N GLY A 644 -34.56 -47.49 -20.09
CA GLY A 644 -33.75 -46.73 -21.04
C GLY A 644 -34.61 -45.63 -21.67
N ARG A 645 -33.94 -44.55 -22.10
CA ARG A 645 -34.35 -43.54 -23.11
C ARG A 645 -35.70 -42.83 -22.90
N LEU A 646 -35.62 -41.51 -22.69
CA LEU A 646 -35.97 -40.53 -23.73
C LEU A 646 -35.57 -39.10 -23.30
N ASN A 647 -34.68 -38.55 -24.12
CA ASN A 647 -34.66 -37.18 -24.64
C ASN A 647 -34.49 -35.93 -23.73
N THR A 648 -33.28 -35.37 -23.86
CA THR A 648 -32.96 -34.01 -24.33
C THR A 648 -33.33 -32.80 -23.46
N LYS A 649 -32.30 -32.18 -22.86
CA LYS A 649 -31.78 -30.82 -23.17
C LYS A 649 -31.02 -30.26 -21.96
N GLY A 650 -29.69 -30.24 -22.04
CA GLY A 650 -28.88 -29.28 -21.29
C GLY A 650 -28.94 -27.89 -21.97
N PRO A 651 -28.43 -26.83 -21.31
CA PRO A 651 -27.04 -26.50 -21.60
C PRO A 651 -26.23 -26.02 -20.39
N ARG A 652 -25.06 -26.66 -20.17
CA ARG A 652 -23.94 -26.12 -19.39
C ARG A 652 -23.03 -25.34 -20.34
N ALA A 653 -22.72 -24.09 -20.01
CA ALA A 653 -21.84 -23.23 -20.79
C ALA A 653 -20.35 -23.47 -20.48
N ASN A 654 -19.72 -24.22 -21.38
CA ASN A 654 -18.40 -24.11 -22.00
C ASN A 654 -17.31 -23.16 -21.41
N HIS A 655 -16.29 -23.74 -20.77
CA HIS A 655 -14.94 -23.16 -20.69
C HIS A 655 -13.89 -24.21 -21.11
N ASN A 656 -13.55 -24.28 -22.41
CA ASN A 656 -12.39 -25.05 -22.85
C ASN A 656 -11.70 -24.51 -24.12
N ARG A 657 -11.35 -23.22 -24.15
CA ARG A 657 -10.59 -22.62 -25.27
C ARG A 657 -9.07 -22.79 -25.17
N LYS A 658 -8.52 -23.34 -24.07
CA LYS A 658 -7.06 -23.51 -23.91
C LYS A 658 -6.55 -24.87 -24.42
N ASN A 659 -7.38 -25.91 -24.44
CA ASN A 659 -6.99 -27.25 -24.91
C ASN A 659 -7.07 -27.46 -26.43
N GLN A 660 -7.67 -26.54 -27.20
CA GLN A 660 -7.72 -26.65 -28.66
C GLN A 660 -6.46 -26.12 -29.37
N ARG A 661 -5.65 -25.28 -28.71
CA ARG A 661 -4.38 -24.79 -29.28
C ARG A 661 -3.28 -25.86 -29.20
N ALA A 662 -3.23 -26.65 -28.12
CA ALA A 662 -2.27 -27.74 -27.96
C ALA A 662 -2.50 -28.91 -28.94
N LYS A 663 -3.76 -29.18 -29.34
CA LYS A 663 -4.10 -30.25 -30.29
C LYS A 663 -3.84 -29.90 -31.77
N LYS A 664 -3.69 -28.62 -32.11
CA LYS A 664 -3.33 -28.19 -33.48
C LYS A 664 -1.83 -28.14 -33.73
N VAL A 665 -1.01 -27.92 -32.69
CA VAL A 665 0.46 -27.92 -32.81
C VAL A 665 1.02 -29.35 -32.87
N ALA A 666 0.33 -30.33 -32.25
CA ALA A 666 0.73 -31.74 -32.29
C ALA A 666 0.34 -32.51 -33.58
N LYS A 667 -0.34 -31.87 -34.55
CA LYS A 667 -0.76 -32.50 -35.81
C LYS A 667 -0.08 -31.92 -37.07
N GLY A 668 0.90 -31.02 -36.89
CA GLY A 668 1.69 -30.44 -37.98
C GLY A 668 3.05 -31.10 -38.22
N PHE A 669 3.37 -32.19 -37.53
CA PHE A 669 4.72 -32.81 -37.55
C PHE A 669 4.76 -34.29 -37.97
N SER A 670 3.77 -34.76 -38.74
CA SER A 670 3.82 -36.07 -39.40
C SER A 670 3.82 -35.87 -40.92
N GLY A 671 5.00 -35.87 -41.52
CA GLY A 671 5.16 -36.05 -42.98
C GLY A 671 4.82 -37.49 -43.38
N PRO A 672 4.48 -37.75 -44.66
CA PRO A 672 4.11 -39.07 -45.14
C PRO A 672 5.36 -39.97 -45.26
N GLU A 673 5.23 -41.22 -44.83
CA GLU A 673 6.19 -42.28 -45.11
C GLU A 673 6.15 -42.66 -46.60
N SER A 674 7.34 -42.92 -47.15
CA SER A 674 7.58 -43.93 -48.17
C SER A 674 8.66 -44.85 -47.64
#